data_AF-A0A4S3TSI7-F1
#
_entry.id   AF-A0A4S3TSI7-F1
#
_cell.length_a   1.000
_cell.length_b   1.000
_cell.length_c   1.000
_cell.angle_alpha   90.00
_cell.angle_beta   90.00
_cell.angle_gamma   90.00
#
_symmetry.space_group_name_H-M   'P 1'
#
loop_
_entity.id
_entity.type
_entity.pdbx_description
1 polymer ?
#
loop_
_entity_poly.entity_id
_entity_poly.type
_entity_poly.pdbx_seq_one_letter_code
_entity_poly.pdbx_strand_id
1 'polypeptide(L)'
;MSDSVSTATGDVRRVLVVGDSTALAATVEALANAFDPTAVVRAPTVEDARDRLAESTVDCLVCPFDSESEDSPLRTLAAEFDAIPIVALTDPAAQESALDAGATDVLEPAASSRVVATRVSNAMARAHRQDSEDQRYRSILASTTAIVWVLESDGTIAYASPSIERRLGQTPHELEGASFTQVVHPEDRTAIRETISTVSSAQLGEHVSTTVRLGRGDGTWIAVDLTAVNRLGDPAVGGIVATTTVPAVDDRGALDRLEEAAFTLGPHSELRYYNDRARQLFDGDPVPGTVVWNLLDESLREMLYEYTQEARATASTVEFGLPAPDGDGRLLVTVAPGDDGVTVLARELPEDESIDDERLRAVDYERLELLEAIVDTIADGIAIVEDSTLSFANATLTEWSGGESPVGLEIDDVFDADLAATVGERAASALVRWMEPIEGRLTVDPESRPIDVYVAPLPEDDRTLCVIRDRRRSGSETLSALHRTGAALRRASTRRSVRQHALEGIVDATDADYVGWYRLEDGLLRPAATATETAGEVVEPPAIAYDGTPIADVLDGTDGVVERADLGPVLSRAGIRAERVLAIATETDGIVLAASTDPFPDHRFETVAIETIVDAATGTLETLAARDRVRACQRDRTRLEGRVSQARQLQAIERDLLTAETRTAVEQCLCDGVGSLTGDDSESSGAIELAWVGRVDAGSERITPQTWAGSAVDAAAETGEGSTADGGSLPSLLESLSIPVDPDSPAPAGQAAATHEVTATDDLETVATDASGTLADWYRALTSRGVGHVVSLPIEHDGFRYGVLTLYAKRPEDVDEHRHNLCLHLAAVAGHAISSIQRTQALLADTVTELEVGLENDHEPLSAVATALERRVDVRSVVPRSSGGSTVYCTIANTDPTELRSMSDAVDGLESVRHVGEEIDGSPIELVFERETVAETVAEHGGRVRSIAPDGDRTRLVIDLSTTIEVRSFLDVLERSFPNATLLARREHDRSARPRRAFDAELRDQLSERQLRTLETAYYSGFFEWPRESTGEEVAESLGVSQPTFSRHFRTAQRKLFELLFEDRLESNGNQLNDH
;
A
#
# COMPACT_ATOMS: atom_id res chain seq x y z
N MET A 1 11.48 16.85 -24.86
CA MET A 1 10.13 16.27 -24.74
C MET A 1 10.25 15.06 -23.84
N SER A 2 9.70 14.98 -22.64
CA SER A 2 8.92 15.94 -21.84
C SER A 2 8.78 15.36 -20.42
N ASP A 3 9.10 16.20 -19.44
CA ASP A 3 8.57 16.29 -18.07
C ASP A 3 8.35 15.03 -17.23
N SER A 4 9.20 14.92 -16.21
CA SER A 4 8.77 14.46 -14.89
C SER A 4 9.57 15.23 -13.82
N VAL A 5 9.17 16.48 -13.58
CA VAL A 5 9.60 17.24 -12.41
C VAL A 5 8.81 16.71 -11.22
N SER A 6 9.55 16.11 -10.29
CA SER A 6 9.10 15.79 -8.93
C SER A 6 8.84 17.09 -8.17
N THR A 7 7.59 17.54 -8.09
CA THR A 7 7.16 18.58 -7.16
C THR A 7 6.74 17.96 -5.84
N ALA A 8 7.71 17.83 -4.95
CA ALA A 8 7.52 17.77 -3.51
C ALA A 8 8.53 18.74 -2.88
N THR A 9 8.37 20.03 -3.17
CA THR A 9 9.07 21.10 -2.44
C THR A 9 8.17 21.53 -1.29
N GLY A 10 8.50 21.07 -0.08
CA GLY A 10 8.33 21.99 1.05
C GLY A 10 9.17 23.23 0.74
N ASP A 11 8.65 24.43 1.02
CA ASP A 11 9.36 25.69 0.77
C ASP A 11 10.77 25.64 1.38
N VAL A 12 11.76 25.40 0.53
CA VAL A 12 13.16 25.45 0.91
C VAL A 12 13.49 26.93 1.01
N ARG A 13 13.53 27.46 2.23
CA ARG A 13 13.85 28.86 2.51
C ARG A 13 15.25 29.23 2.03
N ARG A 14 15.36 30.00 0.96
CA ARG A 14 16.62 30.32 0.28
C ARG A 14 17.25 31.58 0.85
N VAL A 15 18.50 31.45 1.28
CA VAL A 15 19.31 32.55 1.81
C VAL A 15 20.43 32.86 0.82
N LEU A 16 20.46 34.09 0.30
CA LEU A 16 21.52 34.54 -0.61
C LEU A 16 22.54 35.37 0.17
N VAL A 17 23.78 34.88 0.20
CA VAL A 17 24.90 35.53 0.86
C VAL A 17 25.73 36.29 -0.19
N VAL A 18 25.86 37.60 -0.02
CA VAL A 18 26.48 38.52 -0.99
C VAL A 18 27.82 39.04 -0.48
N GLY A 19 28.87 38.86 -1.28
CA GLY A 19 30.25 39.29 -1.01
C GLY A 19 31.21 38.13 -0.69
N ASP A 20 32.52 38.40 -0.79
CA ASP A 20 33.59 37.40 -0.59
C ASP A 20 34.62 37.84 0.48
N SER A 21 34.12 38.41 1.58
CA SER A 21 34.98 38.80 2.71
C SER A 21 35.33 37.59 3.60
N THR A 22 36.49 37.64 4.25
CA THR A 22 36.89 36.62 5.23
C THR A 22 35.93 36.54 6.42
N ALA A 23 35.21 37.62 6.73
CA ALA A 23 34.16 37.65 7.75
C ALA A 23 32.90 36.86 7.33
N LEU A 24 32.60 36.76 6.03
CA LEU A 24 31.46 35.98 5.51
C LEU A 24 31.71 34.48 5.52
N ALA A 25 32.96 34.03 5.47
CA ALA A 25 33.30 32.60 5.41
C ALA A 25 32.74 31.83 6.61
N ALA A 26 32.89 32.38 7.83
CA ALA A 26 32.35 31.82 9.06
C ALA A 26 30.81 31.86 9.09
N THR A 27 30.21 32.94 8.60
CA THR A 27 28.75 33.10 8.54
C THR A 27 28.10 32.12 7.57
N VAL A 28 28.73 31.85 6.42
CA VAL A 28 28.19 30.86 5.49
C VAL A 28 28.32 29.44 6.04
N GLU A 29 29.41 29.12 6.72
CA GLU A 29 29.53 27.83 7.41
C GLU A 29 28.48 27.69 8.51
N ALA A 30 28.22 28.76 9.26
CA ALA A 30 27.12 28.82 10.23
C ALA A 30 25.74 28.62 9.59
N LEU A 31 25.48 29.25 8.43
CA LEU A 31 24.23 29.12 7.68
C LEU A 31 24.05 27.71 7.09
N ALA A 32 25.11 27.13 6.50
CA ALA A 32 25.07 25.79 5.94
C ALA A 32 24.90 24.69 7.01
N ASN A 33 25.26 24.98 8.25
CA ASN A 33 25.00 24.11 9.40
C ASN A 33 23.58 24.29 9.98
N ALA A 34 22.95 25.44 9.73
CA ALA A 34 21.65 25.80 10.29
C ALA A 34 20.47 25.58 9.32
N PHE A 35 20.73 25.70 8.02
CA PHE A 35 19.78 25.53 6.92
C PHE A 35 20.24 24.40 6.00
N ASP A 36 19.38 23.94 5.10
CA ASP A 36 19.78 22.96 4.09
C ASP A 36 20.97 23.52 3.26
N PRO A 37 22.06 22.75 3.05
CA PRO A 37 23.22 23.23 2.29
C PRO A 37 22.87 23.70 0.87
N THR A 38 21.78 23.18 0.29
CA THR A 38 21.26 23.58 -1.02
C THR A 38 20.45 24.88 -1.00
N ALA A 39 20.05 25.35 0.18
CA ALA A 39 19.28 26.56 0.39
C ALA A 39 20.15 27.82 0.56
N VAL A 40 21.44 27.65 0.87
CA VAL A 40 22.39 28.75 1.07
C VAL A 40 23.19 28.99 -0.20
N VAL A 41 22.93 30.10 -0.87
CA VAL A 41 23.49 30.43 -2.17
C VAL A 41 24.48 31.59 -2.01
N ARG A 42 25.66 31.53 -2.65
CA ARG A 42 26.69 32.59 -2.54
C ARG A 42 26.85 33.40 -3.82
N ALA A 43 26.72 34.72 -3.74
CA ALA A 43 27.04 35.65 -4.82
C ALA A 43 28.30 36.47 -4.44
N PRO A 44 29.43 36.31 -5.16
CA PRO A 44 30.68 36.98 -4.78
C PRO A 44 30.65 38.50 -4.99
N THR A 45 29.80 39.01 -5.90
CA THR A 45 29.61 40.44 -6.14
C THR A 45 28.12 40.85 -6.08
N VAL A 46 27.85 42.16 -5.99
CA VAL A 46 26.47 42.70 -6.07
C VAL A 46 25.85 42.44 -7.45
N GLU A 47 26.66 42.41 -8.51
CA GLU A 47 26.20 42.07 -9.87
C GLU A 47 25.75 40.61 -9.96
N ASP A 48 26.53 39.68 -9.39
CA ASP A 48 26.11 38.26 -9.30
C ASP A 48 24.86 38.06 -8.44
N ALA A 49 24.66 38.92 -7.42
CA ALA A 49 23.48 38.87 -6.59
C ALA A 49 22.23 39.27 -7.37
N ARG A 50 22.32 40.29 -8.24
CA ARG A 50 21.22 40.70 -9.13
C ARG A 50 20.83 39.59 -10.10
N ASP A 51 21.80 38.97 -10.76
CA ASP A 51 21.54 37.90 -11.71
C ASP A 51 20.79 36.73 -11.03
N ARG A 52 21.18 36.39 -9.80
CA ARG A 52 20.52 35.31 -9.05
C ARG A 52 19.14 35.68 -8.51
N LEU A 53 18.93 36.93 -8.12
CA LEU A 53 17.61 37.45 -7.73
C LEU A 53 16.65 37.52 -8.92
N ALA A 54 17.16 37.68 -10.14
CA ALA A 54 16.36 37.62 -11.37
C ALA A 54 15.99 36.17 -11.76
N GLU A 55 16.85 35.20 -11.47
CA GLU A 55 16.66 33.79 -11.84
C GLU A 55 15.94 32.95 -10.79
N SER A 56 15.89 33.39 -9.52
CA SER A 56 15.39 32.59 -8.41
C SER A 56 14.78 33.42 -7.28
N THR A 57 13.74 32.87 -6.64
CA THR A 57 13.16 33.46 -5.43
C THR A 57 14.11 33.27 -4.25
N VAL A 58 14.37 34.37 -3.52
CA VAL A 58 15.25 34.43 -2.35
C VAL A 58 14.46 35.04 -1.22
N ASP A 59 14.50 34.39 -0.06
CA ASP A 59 13.68 34.74 1.10
C ASP A 59 14.43 35.63 2.10
N CYS A 60 15.76 35.69 2.03
CA CYS A 60 16.59 36.58 2.83
C CYS A 60 17.96 36.83 2.19
N LEU A 61 18.46 38.06 2.30
CA LEU A 61 19.80 38.46 1.88
C LEU A 61 20.72 38.61 3.10
N VAL A 62 21.99 38.21 2.97
CA VAL A 62 23.02 38.45 3.99
C VAL A 62 24.23 39.10 3.33
N CYS A 63 24.62 40.31 3.75
CA CYS A 63 25.73 41.04 3.13
C CYS A 63 26.58 41.82 4.14
N PRO A 64 27.86 42.09 3.86
CA PRO A 64 28.72 42.89 4.74
C PRO A 64 28.34 44.37 4.69
N PHE A 65 28.46 45.04 5.83
CA PHE A 65 28.29 46.48 5.94
C PHE A 65 29.46 47.13 6.67
N ASP A 66 30.00 48.17 6.05
CA ASP A 66 31.05 49.03 6.60
C ASP A 66 30.53 50.46 6.53
N SER A 67 30.43 51.12 7.69
CA SER A 67 29.91 52.47 7.81
C SER A 67 30.83 53.54 7.20
N GLU A 68 32.12 53.25 7.03
CA GLU A 68 33.10 54.18 6.46
C GLU A 68 33.16 54.13 4.92
N SER A 69 32.56 53.11 4.31
CA SER A 69 32.51 52.95 2.85
C SER A 69 31.21 53.52 2.26
N GLU A 70 31.34 54.47 1.32
CA GLU A 70 30.17 54.97 0.57
C GLU A 70 29.59 53.89 -0.37
N ASP A 71 30.44 53.02 -0.93
CA ASP A 71 30.07 51.93 -1.84
C ASP A 71 29.80 50.62 -1.08
N SER A 72 28.85 50.64 -0.15
CA SER A 72 28.44 49.43 0.59
C SER A 72 27.45 48.56 -0.21
N PRO A 73 27.63 47.23 -0.26
CA PRO A 73 26.68 46.29 -0.86
C PRO A 73 25.27 46.42 -0.29
N LEU A 74 25.14 46.68 1.03
CA LEU A 74 23.87 46.86 1.71
C LEU A 74 23.05 48.01 1.11
N ARG A 75 23.66 49.20 0.97
CA ARG A 75 22.98 50.39 0.44
C ARG A 75 22.50 50.19 -0.99
N THR A 76 23.28 49.46 -1.79
CA THR A 76 22.93 49.17 -3.18
C THR A 76 21.76 48.18 -3.26
N LEU A 77 21.79 47.10 -2.46
CA LEU A 77 20.75 46.09 -2.46
C LEU A 77 19.45 46.58 -1.82
N ALA A 78 19.53 47.33 -0.72
CA ALA A 78 18.36 47.91 -0.04
C ALA A 78 17.61 48.92 -0.92
N ALA A 79 18.33 49.73 -1.71
CA ALA A 79 17.71 50.68 -2.63
C ALA A 79 16.98 50.02 -3.81
N GLU A 80 17.35 48.78 -4.16
CA GLU A 80 16.85 48.08 -5.35
C GLU A 80 15.83 46.97 -5.01
N PHE A 81 15.91 46.39 -3.81
CA PHE A 81 15.11 45.23 -3.37
C PHE A 81 14.48 45.43 -1.98
N ASP A 82 13.56 46.39 -1.86
CA ASP A 82 12.90 46.78 -0.59
C ASP A 82 12.00 45.66 0.02
N ALA A 83 11.56 44.71 -0.80
CA ALA A 83 10.65 43.63 -0.37
C ALA A 83 11.36 42.41 0.25
N ILE A 84 12.69 42.29 0.12
CA ILE A 84 13.44 41.13 0.61
C ILE A 84 14.18 41.53 1.89
N PRO A 85 14.02 40.79 3.01
CA PRO A 85 14.70 41.16 4.24
C PRO A 85 16.23 40.99 4.10
N ILE A 86 16.98 42.01 4.54
CA ILE A 86 18.45 42.06 4.44
C ILE A 86 19.08 42.04 5.84
N VAL A 87 19.94 41.05 6.11
CA VAL A 87 20.72 40.96 7.34
C VAL A 87 22.15 41.45 7.10
N ALA A 88 22.53 42.53 7.77
CA ALA A 88 23.84 43.14 7.59
C ALA A 88 24.89 42.55 8.54
N LEU A 89 26.05 42.17 8.01
CA LEU A 89 27.23 41.76 8.77
C LEU A 89 28.09 42.97 9.11
N THR A 90 28.08 43.40 10.37
CA THR A 90 28.82 44.60 10.79
C THR A 90 29.22 44.54 12.27
N ASP A 91 30.15 45.40 12.67
CA ASP A 91 30.54 45.52 14.07
C ASP A 91 29.44 46.17 14.91
N PRO A 92 29.32 45.86 16.22
CA PRO A 92 28.27 46.40 17.09
C PRO A 92 28.19 47.93 17.12
N ALA A 93 29.34 48.60 16.96
CA ALA A 93 29.43 50.05 16.91
C ALA A 93 28.77 50.68 15.67
N ALA A 94 28.56 49.90 14.60
CA ALA A 94 27.96 50.32 13.35
C ALA A 94 26.54 49.78 13.13
N GLN A 95 25.93 49.14 14.15
CA GLN A 95 24.60 48.53 14.06
C GLN A 95 23.50 49.54 13.70
N GLU A 96 23.49 50.72 14.34
CA GLU A 96 22.49 51.76 14.09
C GLU A 96 22.58 52.29 12.65
N SER A 97 23.81 52.56 12.19
CA SER A 97 24.10 52.95 10.81
C SER A 97 23.71 51.90 9.77
N ALA A 98 23.73 50.61 10.13
CA ALA A 98 23.34 49.52 9.23
C ALA A 98 21.81 49.42 9.09
N LEU A 99 21.07 49.61 10.18
CA LEU A 99 19.61 49.65 10.15
C LEU A 99 19.11 50.87 9.36
N ASP A 100 19.70 52.04 9.57
CA ASP A 100 19.40 53.26 8.81
C ASP A 100 19.71 53.12 7.31
N ALA A 101 20.66 52.26 6.95
CA ALA A 101 21.03 51.96 5.57
C ALA A 101 20.12 50.92 4.89
N GLY A 102 19.07 50.44 5.57
CA GLY A 102 18.06 49.52 5.04
C GLY A 102 18.22 48.06 5.45
N ALA A 103 18.99 47.75 6.50
CA ALA A 103 19.04 46.39 7.06
C ALA A 103 17.79 46.07 7.91
N THR A 104 17.25 44.88 7.76
CA THR A 104 16.15 44.33 8.56
C THR A 104 16.60 43.80 9.92
N ASP A 105 17.84 43.28 9.99
CA ASP A 105 18.52 42.88 11.23
C ASP A 105 20.04 42.93 11.02
N VAL A 106 20.82 42.83 12.11
CA VAL A 106 22.28 42.94 12.09
C VAL A 106 22.94 41.73 12.75
N LEU A 107 24.08 41.31 12.20
CA LEU A 107 24.87 40.18 12.68
C LEU A 107 26.33 40.57 12.87
N GLU A 108 26.91 40.19 14.00
CA GLU A 108 28.35 40.36 14.24
C GLU A 108 29.19 39.35 13.44
N PRO A 109 30.35 39.75 12.89
CA PRO A 109 31.33 38.82 12.34
C PRO A 109 31.75 37.77 13.39
N ALA A 110 31.67 36.50 13.03
CA ALA A 110 31.94 35.34 13.92
C ALA A 110 30.89 35.06 15.01
N ALA A 111 29.65 35.53 14.85
CA ALA A 111 28.53 35.06 15.67
C ALA A 111 28.34 33.54 15.58
N SER A 112 27.93 32.91 16.69
CA SER A 112 27.70 31.46 16.74
C SER A 112 26.59 31.02 15.77
N SER A 113 26.66 29.78 15.25
CA SER A 113 25.69 29.28 14.25
C SER A 113 24.23 29.38 14.71
N ARG A 114 23.99 29.21 16.02
CA ARG A 114 22.65 29.37 16.61
C ARG A 114 22.15 30.82 16.54
N VAL A 115 23.02 31.80 16.75
CA VAL A 115 22.67 33.23 16.65
C VAL A 115 22.42 33.61 15.19
N VAL A 116 23.24 33.12 14.26
CA VAL A 116 23.05 33.34 12.82
C VAL A 116 21.71 32.79 12.33
N ALA A 117 21.40 31.54 12.70
CA ALA A 117 20.14 30.89 12.35
C ALA A 117 18.92 31.66 12.89
N THR A 118 19.00 32.10 14.14
CA THR A 118 17.90 32.81 14.82
C THR A 118 17.64 34.17 14.19
N ARG A 119 18.70 34.94 13.92
CA ARG A 119 18.59 36.30 13.34
C ARG A 119 18.03 36.27 11.92
N VAL A 120 18.54 35.38 11.07
CA VAL A 120 18.05 35.21 9.70
C VAL A 120 16.61 34.69 9.67
N SER A 121 16.26 33.71 10.52
CA SER A 121 14.89 33.20 10.60
C SER A 121 13.88 34.25 11.09
N ASN A 122 14.29 35.11 12.03
CA ASN A 122 13.45 36.18 12.56
C ASN A 122 13.22 37.29 11.52
N ALA A 123 14.24 37.63 10.72
CA ALA A 123 14.11 38.60 9.63
C ALA A 123 13.11 38.09 8.55
N MET A 124 13.21 36.81 8.16
CA MET A 124 12.28 36.17 7.24
C MET A 124 10.84 36.13 7.77
N ALA A 125 10.67 35.78 9.04
CA ALA A 125 9.36 35.68 9.69
C ALA A 125 8.67 37.04 9.84
N ARG A 126 9.43 38.14 9.97
CA ARG A 126 8.89 39.51 10.00
C ARG A 126 8.36 39.94 8.63
N ALA A 127 9.11 39.69 7.55
CA ALA A 127 8.70 40.04 6.20
C ALA A 127 7.43 39.28 5.75
N HIS A 128 7.36 37.97 6.01
CA HIS A 128 6.18 37.15 5.64
C HIS A 128 4.91 37.50 6.43
N ARG A 129 5.05 38.06 7.64
CA ARG A 129 3.90 38.44 8.49
C ARG A 129 3.23 39.72 7.99
N GLN A 130 4.02 40.65 7.45
CA GLN A 130 3.54 41.92 6.90
C GLN A 130 2.69 41.72 5.62
N ASP A 131 3.09 40.80 4.73
CA ASP A 131 2.31 40.44 3.53
C ASP A 131 0.97 39.73 3.85
N SER A 132 0.94 38.95 4.92
CA SER A 132 -0.25 38.20 5.35
C SER A 132 -1.28 39.08 6.06
N GLU A 133 -0.83 40.11 6.77
CA GLU A 133 -1.70 41.08 7.45
C GLU A 133 -2.45 41.96 6.43
N ASP A 134 -1.79 42.45 5.38
CA ASP A 134 -2.40 43.30 4.34
C ASP A 134 -3.55 42.62 3.57
N GLN A 135 -3.43 41.31 3.30
CA GLN A 135 -4.51 40.54 2.67
C GLN A 135 -5.67 40.24 3.62
N ARG A 136 -5.39 40.02 4.91
CA ARG A 136 -6.40 39.78 5.94
C ARG A 136 -7.20 41.05 6.25
N TYR A 137 -6.53 42.21 6.31
CA TYR A 137 -7.16 43.52 6.49
C TYR A 137 -8.12 43.89 5.35
N ARG A 138 -7.73 43.64 4.09
CA ARG A 138 -8.59 43.89 2.92
C ARG A 138 -9.85 43.01 2.90
N SER A 139 -9.76 41.79 3.43
CA SER A 139 -10.89 40.85 3.51
C SER A 139 -11.90 41.25 4.61
N ILE A 140 -11.43 41.75 5.76
CA ILE A 140 -12.27 42.18 6.89
C ILE A 140 -13.06 43.46 6.55
N LEU A 141 -12.45 44.41 5.82
CA LEU A 141 -13.15 45.62 5.38
C LEU A 141 -14.19 45.34 4.30
N ALA A 142 -14.06 44.26 3.53
CA ALA A 142 -15.02 43.85 2.50
C ALA A 142 -16.33 43.25 3.05
N SER A 143 -16.32 42.75 4.29
CA SER A 143 -17.51 42.14 4.94
C SER A 143 -18.38 43.14 5.72
N THR A 144 -17.90 44.37 5.95
CA THR A 144 -18.64 45.38 6.74
C THR A 144 -19.74 46.05 5.90
N THR A 145 -20.93 46.26 6.49
CA THR A 145 -22.10 46.86 5.84
C THR A 145 -22.02 48.39 5.69
N ALA A 146 -21.12 49.03 6.43
CA ALA A 146 -20.77 50.45 6.33
C ALA A 146 -19.76 50.69 5.19
N ILE A 147 -19.77 51.91 4.65
CA ILE A 147 -18.76 52.34 3.66
C ILE A 147 -17.60 52.99 4.43
N VAL A 148 -16.39 52.51 4.22
CA VAL A 148 -15.17 53.03 4.85
C VAL A 148 -14.32 53.73 3.79
N TRP A 149 -13.81 54.90 4.15
CA TRP A 149 -12.99 55.76 3.30
C TRP A 149 -11.71 56.10 4.05
N VAL A 150 -10.58 56.13 3.35
CA VAL A 150 -9.36 56.79 3.83
C VAL A 150 -9.14 58.00 2.96
N LEU A 151 -9.10 59.17 3.59
CA LEU A 151 -8.89 60.46 2.93
C LEU A 151 -7.51 61.01 3.28
N GLU A 152 -6.84 61.62 2.31
CA GLU A 152 -5.66 62.43 2.58
C GLU A 152 -6.05 63.72 3.33
N SER A 153 -5.05 64.44 3.86
CA SER A 153 -5.27 65.71 4.59
C SER A 153 -6.02 66.79 3.79
N ASP A 154 -6.04 66.71 2.46
CA ASP A 154 -6.75 67.63 1.57
C ASP A 154 -8.14 67.13 1.13
N GLY A 155 -8.56 65.95 1.58
CA GLY A 155 -9.82 65.31 1.22
C GLY A 155 -9.80 64.50 -0.08
N THR A 156 -8.63 64.18 -0.62
CA THR A 156 -8.47 63.19 -1.70
C THR A 156 -8.70 61.77 -1.18
N ILE A 157 -9.42 60.93 -1.91
CA ILE A 157 -9.71 59.55 -1.51
C ILE A 157 -8.47 58.69 -1.76
N ALA A 158 -7.77 58.27 -0.71
CA ALA A 158 -6.65 57.33 -0.80
C ALA A 158 -7.13 55.87 -0.89
N TYR A 159 -8.28 55.56 -0.28
CA TYR A 159 -8.88 54.24 -0.32
C TYR A 159 -10.40 54.31 -0.11
N ALA A 160 -11.14 53.42 -0.77
CA ALA A 160 -12.56 53.19 -0.51
C ALA A 160 -12.86 51.69 -0.38
N SER A 161 -13.67 51.30 0.61
CA SER A 161 -14.03 49.89 0.82
C SER A 161 -14.91 49.34 -0.30
N PRO A 162 -14.81 48.04 -0.66
CA PRO A 162 -15.64 47.41 -1.71
C PRO A 162 -17.16 47.49 -1.48
N SER A 163 -17.61 47.72 -0.23
CA SER A 163 -19.02 47.92 0.12
C SER A 163 -19.68 49.11 -0.60
N ILE A 164 -18.87 50.02 -1.15
CA ILE A 164 -19.33 51.15 -1.97
C ILE A 164 -20.05 50.75 -3.25
N GLU A 165 -19.61 49.68 -3.91
CA GLU A 165 -20.21 49.17 -5.15
C GLU A 165 -21.65 48.71 -4.92
N ARG A 166 -21.88 48.07 -3.76
CA ARG A 166 -23.21 47.57 -3.38
C ARG A 166 -24.17 48.69 -2.95
N ARG A 167 -23.67 49.76 -2.32
CA ARG A 167 -24.49 50.80 -1.69
C ARG A 167 -24.67 52.06 -2.53
N LEU A 168 -23.64 52.44 -3.29
CA LEU A 168 -23.60 53.62 -4.14
C LEU A 168 -23.54 53.26 -5.63
N GLY A 169 -23.24 52.02 -6.01
CA GLY A 169 -23.18 51.61 -7.42
C GLY A 169 -21.97 52.18 -8.18
N GLN A 170 -20.90 52.56 -7.46
CA GLN A 170 -19.63 53.05 -7.99
C GLN A 170 -18.51 52.11 -7.53
N THR A 171 -17.46 51.91 -8.34
CA THR A 171 -16.36 51.02 -7.96
C THR A 171 -15.28 51.79 -7.17
N PRO A 172 -14.58 51.14 -6.21
CA PRO A 172 -13.48 51.79 -5.47
C PRO A 172 -12.43 52.42 -6.39
N HIS A 173 -12.08 51.72 -7.49
CA HIS A 173 -11.06 52.17 -8.43
C HIS A 173 -11.44 53.45 -9.18
N GLU A 174 -12.74 53.73 -9.38
CA GLU A 174 -13.21 54.98 -10.00
C GLU A 174 -13.13 56.19 -9.06
N LEU A 175 -13.03 55.95 -7.75
CA LEU A 175 -13.11 56.96 -6.71
C LEU A 175 -11.76 57.24 -6.05
N GLU A 176 -10.87 56.27 -6.01
CA GLU A 176 -9.49 56.44 -5.53
C GLU A 176 -8.74 57.49 -6.38
N GLY A 177 -8.12 58.45 -5.71
CA GLY A 177 -7.47 59.62 -6.32
C GLY A 177 -8.42 60.78 -6.64
N ALA A 178 -9.73 60.63 -6.47
CA ALA A 178 -10.70 61.72 -6.64
C ALA A 178 -10.94 62.49 -5.34
N SER A 179 -11.44 63.72 -5.44
CA SER A 179 -11.83 64.49 -4.24
C SER A 179 -13.14 63.94 -3.67
N PHE A 180 -13.18 63.71 -2.35
CA PHE A 180 -14.38 63.27 -1.64
C PHE A 180 -15.60 64.18 -1.87
N THR A 181 -15.38 65.46 -2.15
CA THR A 181 -16.47 66.41 -2.48
C THR A 181 -17.22 66.07 -3.78
N GLN A 182 -16.66 65.25 -4.66
CA GLN A 182 -17.31 64.85 -5.91
C GLN A 182 -18.49 63.89 -5.68
N VAL A 183 -18.39 63.02 -4.67
CA VAL A 183 -19.46 62.09 -4.29
C VAL A 183 -20.50 62.72 -3.36
N VAL A 184 -20.24 63.93 -2.85
CA VAL A 184 -21.14 64.68 -1.96
C VAL A 184 -22.03 65.65 -2.77
N HIS A 185 -23.31 65.74 -2.38
CA HIS A 185 -24.30 66.64 -2.98
C HIS A 185 -23.79 68.09 -2.99
N PRO A 186 -23.99 68.88 -4.07
CA PRO A 186 -23.42 70.22 -4.21
C PRO A 186 -23.67 71.19 -3.06
N GLU A 187 -24.83 71.11 -2.39
CA GLU A 187 -25.17 71.95 -1.23
C GLU A 187 -24.38 71.56 0.03
N ASP A 188 -23.97 70.29 0.16
CA ASP A 188 -23.31 69.75 1.35
C ASP A 188 -21.76 69.81 1.23
N ARG A 189 -21.24 70.18 0.05
CA ARG A 189 -19.79 70.25 -0.24
C ARG A 189 -19.02 71.28 0.58
N THR A 190 -19.68 72.34 1.03
CA THR A 190 -19.05 73.34 1.89
C THR A 190 -18.89 72.79 3.30
N ALA A 191 -19.95 72.19 3.84
CA ALA A 191 -19.97 71.57 5.15
C ALA A 191 -18.93 70.45 5.26
N ILE A 192 -18.83 69.56 4.26
CA ILE A 192 -17.86 68.46 4.31
C ILE A 192 -16.41 68.95 4.22
N ARG A 193 -16.14 70.06 3.53
CA ARG A 193 -14.79 70.63 3.46
C ARG A 193 -14.39 71.24 4.80
N GLU A 194 -15.32 71.87 5.49
CA GLU A 194 -15.12 72.33 6.86
C GLU A 194 -14.90 71.15 7.80
N THR A 195 -15.69 70.08 7.72
CA THR A 195 -15.50 68.85 8.50
C THR A 195 -14.12 68.23 8.30
N ILE A 196 -13.67 68.07 7.05
CA ILE A 196 -12.34 67.52 6.74
C ILE A 196 -11.24 68.44 7.29
N SER A 197 -11.37 69.76 7.11
CA SER A 197 -10.41 70.72 7.65
C SER A 197 -10.34 70.65 9.18
N THR A 198 -11.49 70.58 9.85
CA THR A 198 -11.56 70.48 11.32
C THR A 198 -10.89 69.20 11.80
N VAL A 199 -11.25 68.04 11.23
CA VAL A 199 -10.67 66.73 11.60
C VAL A 199 -9.17 66.68 11.32
N SER A 200 -8.70 67.23 10.19
CA SER A 200 -7.27 67.24 9.84
C SER A 200 -6.42 68.02 10.86
N SER A 201 -7.00 69.05 11.47
CA SER A 201 -6.35 69.91 12.47
C SER A 201 -6.58 69.44 13.92
N ALA A 202 -7.45 68.45 14.11
CA ALA A 202 -7.84 67.88 15.39
C ALA A 202 -6.74 66.96 15.96
N GLN A 203 -6.82 66.61 17.24
CA GLN A 203 -5.85 65.68 17.83
C GLN A 203 -5.99 64.27 17.24
N LEU A 204 -4.92 63.47 17.23
CA LEU A 204 -4.96 62.10 16.73
C LEU A 204 -6.05 61.29 17.47
N GLY A 205 -6.95 60.65 16.72
CA GLY A 205 -8.08 59.89 17.26
C GLY A 205 -9.36 60.71 17.50
N GLU A 206 -9.33 62.03 17.38
CA GLU A 206 -10.52 62.88 17.49
C GLU A 206 -11.43 62.69 16.26
N HIS A 207 -12.75 62.72 16.48
CA HIS A 207 -13.73 62.41 15.45
C HIS A 207 -14.79 63.51 15.29
N VAL A 208 -15.28 63.68 14.07
CA VAL A 208 -16.39 64.59 13.76
C VAL A 208 -17.43 63.83 12.94
N SER A 209 -18.68 63.91 13.39
CA SER A 209 -19.83 63.30 12.71
C SER A 209 -20.69 64.36 12.03
N THR A 210 -21.18 64.08 10.83
CA THR A 210 -22.07 64.96 10.07
C THR A 210 -22.98 64.14 9.15
N THR A 211 -24.21 64.61 8.91
CA THR A 211 -25.12 63.99 7.95
C THR A 211 -24.97 64.67 6.59
N VAL A 212 -24.69 63.89 5.55
CA VAL A 212 -24.49 64.40 4.17
C VAL A 212 -25.23 63.56 3.16
N ARG A 213 -25.51 64.13 1.98
CA ARG A 213 -26.10 63.40 0.87
C ARG A 213 -25.01 62.89 -0.08
N LEU A 214 -24.93 61.57 -0.28
CA LEU A 214 -24.01 60.94 -1.23
C LEU A 214 -24.71 60.57 -2.54
N GLY A 215 -24.00 60.75 -3.65
CA GLY A 215 -24.50 60.45 -4.99
C GLY A 215 -24.36 58.97 -5.33
N ARG A 216 -25.42 58.39 -5.90
CA ARG A 216 -25.41 57.04 -6.46
C ARG A 216 -25.05 57.05 -7.94
N GLY A 217 -24.55 55.93 -8.45
CA GLY A 217 -24.24 55.71 -9.86
C GLY A 217 -25.46 55.84 -10.81
N ASP A 218 -26.69 55.79 -10.27
CA ASP A 218 -27.95 56.01 -11.00
C ASP A 218 -28.39 57.49 -11.07
N GLY A 219 -27.64 58.41 -10.44
CA GLY A 219 -27.92 59.84 -10.41
C GLY A 219 -28.83 60.31 -9.28
N THR A 220 -29.23 59.42 -8.35
CA THR A 220 -30.00 59.77 -7.15
C THR A 220 -29.09 60.09 -5.95
N TRP A 221 -29.66 60.70 -4.90
CA TRP A 221 -28.92 61.09 -3.69
C TRP A 221 -29.48 60.37 -2.46
N ILE A 222 -28.62 59.88 -1.58
CA ILE A 222 -29.01 59.26 -0.31
C ILE A 222 -28.43 60.00 0.89
N ALA A 223 -29.25 60.23 1.91
CA ALA A 223 -28.80 60.78 3.18
C ALA A 223 -28.06 59.68 3.97
N VAL A 224 -26.88 60.04 4.48
CA VAL A 224 -26.03 59.14 5.25
C VAL A 224 -25.39 59.89 6.41
N ASP A 225 -25.14 59.16 7.49
CA ASP A 225 -24.33 59.68 8.59
C ASP A 225 -22.86 59.34 8.33
N LEU A 226 -22.02 60.36 8.35
CA LEU A 226 -20.59 60.26 8.11
C LEU A 226 -19.83 60.62 9.39
N THR A 227 -18.96 59.72 9.85
CA THR A 227 -18.05 59.95 10.98
C THR A 227 -16.61 59.91 10.48
N ALA A 228 -15.86 61.00 10.62
CA ALA A 228 -14.46 61.10 10.20
C ALA A 228 -13.52 61.20 11.41
N VAL A 229 -12.44 60.43 11.42
CA VAL A 229 -11.46 60.31 12.53
C VAL A 229 -10.07 60.65 12.03
N ASN A 230 -9.34 61.50 12.77
CA ASN A 230 -7.96 61.86 12.40
C ASN A 230 -6.98 60.70 12.71
N ARG A 231 -6.35 60.12 11.69
CA ARG A 231 -5.26 59.13 11.80
C ARG A 231 -4.00 59.54 11.02
N LEU A 232 -3.83 60.83 10.71
CA LEU A 232 -2.70 61.33 9.91
C LEU A 232 -1.31 61.09 10.55
N GLY A 233 -1.25 60.95 11.87
CA GLY A 233 0.00 60.63 12.60
C GLY A 233 0.21 59.13 12.88
N ASP A 234 -0.68 58.25 12.41
CA ASP A 234 -0.53 56.80 12.52
C ASP A 234 0.24 56.26 11.31
N PRO A 235 1.45 55.66 11.47
CA PRO A 235 2.25 55.15 10.36
C PRO A 235 1.58 54.05 9.54
N ALA A 236 0.59 53.35 10.12
CA ALA A 236 -0.13 52.26 9.45
C ALA A 236 -1.29 52.76 8.56
N VAL A 237 -1.80 53.97 8.78
CA VAL A 237 -2.98 54.51 8.08
C VAL A 237 -2.66 55.78 7.28
N GLY A 238 -1.90 56.72 7.86
CA GLY A 238 -1.43 57.93 7.18
C GLY A 238 -2.53 58.86 6.63
N GLY A 239 -3.76 58.78 7.14
CA GLY A 239 -4.93 59.47 6.57
C GLY A 239 -6.06 59.73 7.57
N ILE A 240 -7.17 60.32 7.10
CA ILE A 240 -8.41 60.50 7.84
C ILE A 240 -9.34 59.34 7.50
N VAL A 241 -9.79 58.58 8.49
CA VAL A 241 -10.70 57.45 8.27
C VAL A 241 -12.14 57.95 8.41
N ALA A 242 -12.95 57.83 7.36
CA ALA A 242 -14.37 58.16 7.40
C ALA A 242 -15.23 56.90 7.26
N THR A 243 -16.28 56.78 8.07
CA THR A 243 -17.26 55.68 8.01
C THR A 243 -18.65 56.24 7.70
N THR A 244 -19.42 55.54 6.87
CA THR A 244 -20.74 55.97 6.42
C THR A 244 -21.81 54.91 6.69
N THR A 245 -22.90 55.30 7.36
CA THR A 245 -24.06 54.45 7.67
C THR A 245 -25.35 54.97 7.04
N VAL A 246 -26.22 54.06 6.57
CA VAL A 246 -27.49 54.36 5.88
C VAL A 246 -28.67 53.93 6.77
N PRO A 247 -29.62 54.82 7.12
CA PRO A 247 -30.82 54.43 7.88
C PRO A 247 -31.80 53.57 7.05
N ALA A 248 -32.49 52.62 7.69
CA ALA A 248 -33.38 51.65 7.05
C ALA A 248 -34.79 52.23 6.74
N VAL A 249 -35.40 51.83 5.62
CA VAL A 249 -36.74 52.29 5.17
C VAL A 249 -37.71 51.10 5.02
N ASP A 250 -38.86 51.21 5.72
CA ASP A 250 -40.22 50.65 5.56
C ASP A 250 -40.40 49.18 5.11
N ASP A 251 -40.64 48.28 6.08
CA ASP A 251 -40.92 46.85 5.84
C ASP A 251 -42.12 46.38 6.69
N ARG A 252 -43.18 45.85 6.06
CA ARG A 252 -44.47 45.54 6.71
C ARG A 252 -44.39 44.53 7.86
N GLY A 253 -43.38 43.66 7.85
CA GLY A 253 -43.13 42.72 8.95
C GLY A 253 -42.47 43.35 10.18
N ALA A 254 -41.96 44.58 10.08
CA ALA A 254 -41.42 45.31 11.23
C ALA A 254 -42.52 45.88 12.12
N LEU A 255 -43.63 46.35 11.54
CA LEU A 255 -44.73 46.97 12.29
C LEU A 255 -45.55 45.96 13.13
N ASP A 256 -45.66 44.69 12.69
CA ASP A 256 -46.29 43.62 13.48
C ASP A 256 -45.50 43.26 14.74
N ARG A 257 -44.19 43.54 14.76
CA ARG A 257 -43.29 43.25 15.89
C ARG A 257 -43.22 44.38 16.92
N LEU A 258 -43.79 45.55 16.62
CA LEU A 258 -43.82 46.67 17.56
C LEU A 258 -44.81 46.39 18.68
N GLU A 259 -44.36 46.63 19.92
CA GLU A 259 -45.22 46.51 21.10
C GLU A 259 -46.26 47.63 21.20
N GLU A 260 -46.06 48.72 20.46
CA GLU A 260 -46.92 49.90 20.36
C GLU A 260 -48.03 49.74 19.32
N ALA A 261 -49.10 50.54 19.44
CA ALA A 261 -50.16 50.57 18.44
C ALA A 261 -49.67 51.27 17.17
N ALA A 262 -49.52 50.53 16.07
CA ALA A 262 -49.00 51.02 14.80
C ALA A 262 -50.02 50.86 13.66
N PHE A 263 -50.23 51.92 12.86
CA PHE A 263 -51.00 51.83 11.62
C PHE A 263 -50.53 52.80 10.53
N THR A 264 -50.79 52.46 9.27
CA THR A 264 -50.38 53.26 8.11
C THR A 264 -51.58 53.77 7.33
N LEU A 265 -51.48 55.01 6.84
CA LEU A 265 -52.52 55.70 6.09
C LEU A 265 -52.03 56.06 4.69
N GLY A 266 -52.81 55.68 3.68
CA GLY A 266 -52.58 56.11 2.30
C GLY A 266 -52.92 57.59 2.05
N PRO A 267 -52.70 58.10 0.83
CA PRO A 267 -52.82 59.51 0.51
C PRO A 267 -54.23 60.11 0.66
N HIS A 268 -55.28 59.28 0.70
CA HIS A 268 -56.67 59.72 0.94
C HIS A 268 -57.14 59.37 2.36
N SER A 269 -56.20 59.19 3.29
CA SER A 269 -56.45 58.76 4.67
C SER A 269 -57.14 57.39 4.79
N GLU A 270 -57.00 56.55 3.76
CA GLU A 270 -57.40 55.16 3.83
C GLU A 270 -56.42 54.35 4.69
N LEU A 271 -56.94 53.58 5.63
CA LEU A 271 -56.15 52.67 6.46
C LEU A 271 -55.52 51.60 5.58
N ARG A 272 -54.20 51.58 5.42
CA ARG A 272 -53.51 50.60 4.57
C ARG A 272 -53.12 49.34 5.35
N TYR A 273 -52.72 49.51 6.60
CA TYR A 273 -52.30 48.43 7.48
C TYR A 273 -52.40 48.91 8.94
N TYR A 274 -52.62 47.98 9.87
CA TYR A 274 -52.56 48.21 11.31
C TYR A 274 -52.10 46.92 11.99
N ASN A 275 -51.36 47.02 13.09
CA ASN A 275 -50.99 45.87 13.91
C ASN A 275 -52.08 45.54 14.94
N ASP A 276 -51.98 44.38 15.60
CA ASP A 276 -53.02 43.91 16.53
C ASP A 276 -53.31 44.90 17.68
N ARG A 277 -52.30 45.68 18.11
CA ARG A 277 -52.45 46.68 19.18
C ARG A 277 -53.25 47.90 18.74
N ALA A 278 -53.03 48.37 17.50
CA ALA A 278 -53.79 49.49 16.94
C ALA A 278 -55.29 49.20 16.80
N ARG A 279 -55.72 47.94 16.83
CA ARG A 279 -57.13 47.56 16.81
C ARG A 279 -57.96 48.23 17.91
N GLN A 280 -57.36 48.48 19.07
CA GLN A 280 -58.04 49.08 20.24
C GLN A 280 -58.34 50.57 20.06
N LEU A 281 -57.66 51.24 19.12
CA LEU A 281 -57.85 52.67 18.85
C LEU A 281 -59.05 52.95 17.94
N PHE A 282 -59.66 51.91 17.35
CA PHE A 282 -60.76 52.05 16.41
C PHE A 282 -62.12 51.65 17.01
N ASP A 283 -63.16 52.39 16.65
CA ASP A 283 -64.57 52.07 16.92
C ASP A 283 -65.03 50.90 16.03
N GLY A 284 -64.79 49.67 16.50
CA GLY A 284 -65.20 48.43 15.84
C GLY A 284 -64.05 47.66 15.21
N ASP A 285 -64.34 46.83 14.21
CA ASP A 285 -63.32 46.04 13.51
C ASP A 285 -62.82 46.78 12.26
N PRO A 286 -61.60 47.33 12.26
CA PRO A 286 -61.08 48.11 11.14
C PRO A 286 -60.80 47.22 9.92
N VAL A 287 -61.33 47.60 8.75
CA VAL A 287 -61.04 46.95 7.47
C VAL A 287 -60.07 47.82 6.66
N PRO A 288 -58.89 47.32 6.26
CA PRO A 288 -57.98 48.05 5.39
C PRO A 288 -58.65 48.50 4.09
N GLY A 289 -58.38 49.73 3.67
CA GLY A 289 -59.05 50.45 2.59
C GLY A 289 -60.18 51.38 3.04
N THR A 290 -60.56 51.36 4.32
CA THR A 290 -61.55 52.27 4.90
C THR A 290 -60.89 53.60 5.29
N VAL A 291 -61.59 54.72 5.09
CA VAL A 291 -61.11 56.04 5.56
C VAL A 291 -61.08 56.04 7.08
N VAL A 292 -59.89 56.23 7.65
CA VAL A 292 -59.62 56.04 9.09
C VAL A 292 -60.48 56.94 9.97
N TRP A 293 -60.86 58.11 9.48
CA TRP A 293 -61.69 59.07 10.21
C TRP A 293 -63.06 58.51 10.59
N ASN A 294 -63.62 57.58 9.80
CA ASN A 294 -64.91 56.96 10.13
C ASN A 294 -64.79 55.87 11.22
N LEU A 295 -63.55 55.51 11.59
CA LEU A 295 -63.23 54.43 12.51
C LEU A 295 -62.69 54.94 13.86
N LEU A 296 -62.56 56.25 14.06
CA LEU A 296 -62.05 56.84 15.30
C LEU A 296 -63.17 57.60 16.03
N ASP A 297 -63.11 57.67 17.37
CA ASP A 297 -63.97 58.53 18.17
C ASP A 297 -63.80 60.02 17.77
N GLU A 298 -64.84 60.84 17.99
CA GLU A 298 -64.86 62.26 17.59
C GLU A 298 -63.70 63.07 18.19
N SER A 299 -63.28 62.75 19.43
CA SER A 299 -62.18 63.44 20.11
C SER A 299 -60.80 63.11 19.54
N LEU A 300 -60.53 61.84 19.22
CA LEU A 300 -59.28 61.38 18.61
C LEU A 300 -59.19 61.81 17.15
N ARG A 301 -60.32 61.79 16.42
CA ARG A 301 -60.41 62.13 15.00
C ARG A 301 -59.94 63.55 14.69
N GLU A 302 -60.45 64.55 15.41
CA GLU A 302 -60.12 65.96 15.10
C GLU A 302 -58.62 66.24 15.30
N MET A 303 -58.04 65.72 16.38
CA MET A 303 -56.63 65.96 16.71
C MET A 303 -55.68 65.18 15.79
N LEU A 304 -55.91 63.88 15.56
CA LEU A 304 -55.09 63.09 14.62
C LEU A 304 -55.18 63.62 13.18
N TYR A 305 -56.33 64.16 12.77
CA TYR A 305 -56.47 64.76 11.44
C TYR A 305 -55.53 65.95 11.24
N GLU A 306 -55.46 66.87 12.20
CA GLU A 306 -54.62 68.06 12.08
C GLU A 306 -53.13 67.71 12.00
N TYR A 307 -52.64 66.84 12.87
CA TYR A 307 -51.22 66.46 12.91
C TYR A 307 -50.79 65.54 11.76
N THR A 308 -51.67 64.67 11.27
CA THR A 308 -51.37 63.89 10.07
C THR A 308 -51.29 64.75 8.82
N GLN A 309 -52.08 65.83 8.76
CA GLN A 309 -51.96 66.82 7.69
C GLN A 309 -50.71 67.68 7.85
N GLU A 310 -50.31 68.02 9.08
CA GLU A 310 -49.05 68.73 9.36
C GLU A 310 -47.83 67.91 8.93
N ALA A 311 -47.71 66.66 9.37
CA ALA A 311 -46.60 65.78 9.01
C ALA A 311 -46.46 65.59 7.49
N ARG A 312 -47.59 65.50 6.78
CA ARG A 312 -47.62 65.45 5.30
C ARG A 312 -47.16 66.75 4.66
N ALA A 313 -47.56 67.90 5.22
CA ALA A 313 -47.20 69.21 4.68
C ALA A 313 -45.73 69.56 4.92
N THR A 314 -45.16 69.17 6.05
CA THR A 314 -43.77 69.45 6.42
C THR A 314 -42.79 68.38 5.98
N ALA A 315 -43.25 67.19 5.62
CA ALA A 315 -42.43 66.01 5.36
C ALA A 315 -41.47 65.68 6.51
N SER A 316 -41.89 65.95 7.75
CA SER A 316 -41.16 65.65 8.99
C SER A 316 -42.04 64.86 9.96
N THR A 317 -41.42 64.05 10.81
CA THR A 317 -42.11 63.35 11.90
C THR A 317 -42.66 64.35 12.93
N VAL A 318 -43.89 64.14 13.39
CA VAL A 318 -44.58 64.99 14.38
C VAL A 318 -45.01 64.13 15.57
N GLU A 319 -44.69 64.56 16.80
CA GLU A 319 -45.07 63.86 18.04
C GLU A 319 -45.96 64.73 18.92
N PHE A 320 -47.03 64.16 19.47
CA PHE A 320 -47.98 64.87 20.31
C PHE A 320 -48.74 63.92 21.25
N GLY A 321 -49.26 64.45 22.36
CA GLY A 321 -50.02 63.68 23.34
C GLY A 321 -51.54 63.82 23.18
N LEU A 322 -52.27 62.72 23.18
CA LEU A 322 -53.73 62.62 23.18
C LEU A 322 -54.24 62.00 24.49
N PRO A 323 -55.51 62.23 24.88
CA PRO A 323 -56.15 61.40 25.90
C PRO A 323 -56.41 59.98 25.37
N ALA A 324 -56.23 58.96 26.21
CA ALA A 324 -56.55 57.57 25.85
C ALA A 324 -58.08 57.36 25.71
N PRO A 325 -58.54 56.47 24.80
CA PRO A 325 -59.97 56.26 24.54
C PRO A 325 -60.74 55.71 25.76
N ASP A 326 -60.07 54.99 26.66
CA ASP A 326 -60.68 54.38 27.85
C ASP A 326 -60.77 55.35 29.05
N GLY A 327 -60.20 56.55 28.92
CA GLY A 327 -60.29 57.63 29.90
C GLY A 327 -59.26 57.62 31.04
N ASP A 328 -58.53 56.51 31.23
CA ASP A 328 -57.38 56.40 32.14
C ASP A 328 -56.08 56.53 31.31
N GLY A 329 -55.38 57.67 31.41
CA GLY A 329 -54.06 57.88 30.79
C GLY A 329 -54.01 58.76 29.53
N ARG A 330 -52.80 58.97 29.01
CA ARG A 330 -52.51 59.74 27.78
C ARG A 330 -51.78 58.86 26.77
N LEU A 331 -52.07 59.03 25.49
CA LEU A 331 -51.33 58.39 24.41
C LEU A 331 -50.29 59.36 23.87
N LEU A 332 -49.02 58.98 23.77
CA LEU A 332 -48.07 59.67 22.92
C LEU A 332 -48.21 59.13 21.51
N VAL A 333 -48.45 60.01 20.55
CA VAL A 333 -48.67 59.69 19.15
C VAL A 333 -47.58 60.31 18.30
N THR A 334 -46.92 59.46 17.52
CA THR A 334 -45.85 59.83 16.57
C THR A 334 -46.35 59.58 15.15
N VAL A 335 -46.33 60.62 14.32
CA VAL A 335 -46.74 60.55 12.91
C VAL A 335 -45.54 60.80 12.02
N ALA A 336 -45.08 59.76 11.32
CA ALA A 336 -43.97 59.81 10.40
C ALA A 336 -44.46 59.82 8.94
N PRO A 337 -44.04 60.79 8.10
CA PRO A 337 -44.36 60.77 6.68
C PRO A 337 -43.53 59.72 5.93
N GLY A 338 -44.17 59.03 4.99
CA GLY A 338 -43.54 58.09 4.08
C GLY A 338 -43.87 58.42 2.62
N ASP A 339 -43.19 57.77 1.68
CA ASP A 339 -43.30 58.06 0.24
C ASP A 339 -44.73 58.04 -0.30
N ASP A 340 -45.62 57.27 0.33
CA ASP A 340 -46.95 56.96 -0.19
C ASP A 340 -48.05 57.09 0.88
N GLY A 341 -47.79 57.84 1.97
CA GLY A 341 -48.64 57.83 3.15
C GLY A 341 -48.07 58.51 4.39
N VAL A 342 -48.66 58.18 5.55
CA VAL A 342 -48.06 58.41 6.87
C VAL A 342 -48.16 57.13 7.69
N THR A 343 -47.19 56.92 8.57
CA THR A 343 -47.22 55.88 9.60
C THR A 343 -47.49 56.55 10.93
N VAL A 344 -48.44 56.01 11.68
CA VAL A 344 -48.84 56.49 13.01
C VAL A 344 -48.48 55.42 14.03
N LEU A 345 -47.71 55.81 15.03
CA LEU A 345 -47.37 55.01 16.22
C LEU A 345 -48.02 55.66 17.43
N ALA A 346 -48.61 54.86 18.31
CA ALA A 346 -49.24 55.32 19.53
C ALA A 346 -48.88 54.41 20.70
N ARG A 347 -48.42 55.00 21.80
CA ARG A 347 -48.13 54.30 23.06
C ARG A 347 -48.75 55.01 24.25
N GLU A 348 -49.12 54.24 25.27
CA GLU A 348 -49.66 54.79 26.51
C GLU A 348 -48.56 55.36 27.41
N LEU A 349 -48.83 56.53 27.97
CA LEU A 349 -48.04 57.20 28.99
C LEU A 349 -48.72 57.04 30.36
N PRO A 350 -47.96 56.73 31.42
CA PRO A 350 -48.45 56.76 32.81
C PRO A 350 -48.96 58.15 33.21
N GLU A 351 -49.97 58.23 34.09
CA GLU A 351 -50.68 59.49 34.44
C GLU A 351 -49.79 60.63 34.98
N ASP A 352 -48.58 60.33 35.47
CA ASP A 352 -47.67 61.28 36.13
C ASP A 352 -46.53 61.82 35.25
N GLU A 353 -46.43 61.44 33.97
CA GLU A 353 -45.31 61.81 33.09
C GLU A 353 -45.62 62.92 32.07
N SER A 354 -44.68 63.86 31.90
CA SER A 354 -44.77 64.96 30.93
C SER A 354 -43.89 64.71 29.71
N ILE A 355 -44.38 65.05 28.52
CA ILE A 355 -43.75 64.79 27.21
C ILE A 355 -42.31 65.34 27.10
N ASP A 356 -41.98 66.41 27.83
CA ASP A 356 -40.65 67.02 27.82
C ASP A 356 -39.59 66.22 28.60
N ASP A 357 -39.99 65.39 29.57
CA ASP A 357 -39.08 64.64 30.47
C ASP A 357 -38.53 63.35 29.82
N GLU A 358 -39.15 62.92 28.71
CA GLU A 358 -38.82 61.69 27.99
C GLU A 358 -37.97 61.94 26.74
N ARG A 359 -38.12 63.11 26.10
CA ARG A 359 -37.24 63.56 25.00
C ARG A 359 -35.75 63.59 25.39
N LEU A 360 -35.46 63.74 26.68
CA LEU A 360 -34.09 63.71 27.22
C LEU A 360 -33.58 62.31 27.61
N ARG A 361 -34.44 61.29 27.77
CA ARG A 361 -34.03 59.96 28.26
C ARG A 361 -33.98 58.88 27.17
N ALA A 362 -34.81 58.98 26.13
CA ALA A 362 -34.92 57.95 25.09
C ALA A 362 -33.66 57.81 24.19
N VAL A 363 -32.90 58.88 23.99
CA VAL A 363 -31.74 58.85 23.06
C VAL A 363 -30.53 58.09 23.62
N ASP A 364 -30.37 58.04 24.95
CA ASP A 364 -29.18 57.46 25.58
C ASP A 364 -29.40 56.03 26.13
N TYR A 365 -30.60 55.66 26.59
CA TYR A 365 -30.84 54.32 27.16
C TYR A 365 -30.99 53.21 26.11
N GLU A 366 -31.76 53.42 25.04
CA GLU A 366 -31.96 52.39 23.99
C GLU A 366 -30.66 52.11 23.22
N ARG A 367 -29.81 53.12 23.03
CA ARG A 367 -28.50 52.95 22.38
C ARG A 367 -27.53 52.19 23.28
N LEU A 368 -27.60 52.39 24.60
CA LEU A 368 -26.78 51.67 25.58
C LEU A 368 -27.22 50.20 25.69
N GLU A 369 -28.52 49.93 25.80
CA GLU A 369 -29.05 48.55 25.83
C GLU A 369 -28.75 47.79 24.53
N LEU A 370 -28.84 48.44 23.37
CA LEU A 370 -28.47 47.83 22.08
C LEU A 370 -26.97 47.52 22.02
N LEU A 371 -26.11 48.43 22.51
CA LEU A 371 -24.66 48.20 22.53
C LEU A 371 -24.27 47.12 23.53
N GLU A 372 -24.90 47.07 24.70
CA GLU A 372 -24.69 46.04 25.72
C GLU A 372 -25.14 44.66 25.20
N ALA A 373 -26.32 44.59 24.56
CA ALA A 373 -26.79 43.36 23.91
C ALA A 373 -25.87 42.92 22.76
N ILE A 374 -25.32 43.84 21.97
CA ILE A 374 -24.35 43.51 20.91
C ILE A 374 -23.05 42.96 21.53
N VAL A 375 -22.53 43.60 22.58
CA VAL A 375 -21.30 43.17 23.26
C VAL A 375 -21.46 41.80 23.94
N ASP A 376 -22.65 41.50 24.47
CA ASP A 376 -22.97 40.21 25.06
C ASP A 376 -23.16 39.08 24.03
N THR A 377 -23.36 39.42 22.74
CA THR A 377 -23.35 38.41 21.67
C THR A 377 -21.94 38.08 21.13
N ILE A 378 -20.90 38.76 21.61
CA ILE A 378 -19.52 38.55 21.12
C ILE A 378 -18.93 37.28 21.75
N ALA A 379 -18.42 36.38 20.91
CA ALA A 379 -17.84 35.09 21.29
C ALA A 379 -16.47 35.19 22.01
N ASP A 380 -15.83 36.36 21.97
CA ASP A 380 -14.64 36.67 22.77
C ASP A 380 -15.09 37.27 24.12
N GLY A 381 -14.38 36.95 25.19
CA GLY A 381 -14.55 37.60 26.49
C GLY A 381 -14.10 39.07 26.40
N ILE A 382 -14.93 40.00 26.83
CA ILE A 382 -14.58 41.43 26.85
C ILE A 382 -14.59 41.89 28.30
N ALA A 383 -13.50 42.51 28.73
CA ALA A 383 -13.39 43.16 30.03
C ALA A 383 -12.90 44.61 29.91
N ILE A 384 -13.37 45.47 30.81
CA ILE A 384 -12.76 46.79 31.02
C ILE A 384 -12.10 46.77 32.40
N VAL A 385 -10.83 47.17 32.46
CA VAL A 385 -10.03 47.24 33.68
C VAL A 385 -9.80 48.70 34.04
N GLU A 386 -10.09 49.06 35.28
CA GLU A 386 -9.93 50.39 35.87
C GLU A 386 -9.19 50.23 37.21
N ASP A 387 -8.07 50.92 37.40
CA ASP A 387 -7.24 50.80 38.63
C ASP A 387 -6.91 49.34 39.03
N SER A 388 -6.57 48.50 38.04
CA SER A 388 -6.31 47.05 38.21
C SER A 388 -7.51 46.20 38.63
N THR A 389 -8.73 46.75 38.63
CA THR A 389 -9.98 46.04 38.90
C THR A 389 -10.86 45.95 37.65
N LEU A 390 -11.57 44.84 37.46
CA LEU A 390 -12.50 44.71 36.33
C LEU A 390 -13.76 45.54 36.61
N SER A 391 -13.99 46.62 35.86
CA SER A 391 -15.20 47.44 35.94
C SER A 391 -16.32 46.96 35.02
N PHE A 392 -15.99 46.17 33.99
CA PHE A 392 -16.96 45.53 33.09
C PHE A 392 -16.48 44.14 32.66
N ALA A 393 -17.43 43.23 32.45
CA ALA A 393 -17.23 41.93 31.82
C ALA A 393 -18.49 41.55 31.04
N ASN A 394 -18.35 41.13 29.78
CA ASN A 394 -19.49 40.66 29.00
C ASN A 394 -19.98 39.26 29.43
N ALA A 395 -21.13 38.84 28.91
CA ALA A 395 -21.75 37.54 29.22
C ALA A 395 -20.78 36.36 29.00
N THR A 396 -20.02 36.38 27.91
CA THR A 396 -19.02 35.34 27.56
C THR A 396 -17.94 35.19 28.63
N LEU A 397 -17.38 36.29 29.13
CA LEU A 397 -16.36 36.21 30.18
C LEU A 397 -16.93 35.76 31.53
N THR A 398 -18.19 36.16 31.82
CA THR A 398 -18.93 35.73 33.02
C THR A 398 -19.20 34.22 32.99
N GLU A 399 -19.54 33.68 31.82
CA GLU A 399 -19.67 32.23 31.62
C GLU A 399 -18.35 31.50 31.88
N TRP A 400 -17.24 31.99 31.32
CA TRP A 400 -15.91 31.39 31.52
C TRP A 400 -15.42 31.47 32.97
N SER A 401 -15.96 32.39 33.76
CA SER A 401 -15.71 32.52 35.20
C SER A 401 -16.62 31.65 36.08
N GLY A 402 -17.32 30.67 35.48
CA GLY A 402 -18.17 29.73 36.21
C GLY A 402 -19.54 30.30 36.58
N GLY A 403 -19.99 31.37 35.90
CA GLY A 403 -21.30 31.98 36.05
C GLY A 403 -21.41 33.05 37.14
N GLU A 404 -20.36 33.31 37.92
CA GLU A 404 -20.25 34.49 38.76
C GLU A 404 -19.56 35.61 37.96
N SER A 405 -20.11 36.83 38.03
CA SER A 405 -19.55 37.97 37.30
C SER A 405 -18.17 38.33 37.86
N PRO A 406 -17.10 38.37 37.03
CA PRO A 406 -15.76 38.73 37.50
C PRO A 406 -15.59 40.24 37.73
N VAL A 407 -16.65 41.04 37.56
CA VAL A 407 -16.65 42.48 37.84
C VAL A 407 -16.38 42.74 39.33
N GLY A 408 -15.40 43.60 39.61
CA GLY A 408 -14.94 43.95 40.94
C GLY A 408 -13.76 43.11 41.46
N LEU A 409 -13.32 42.09 40.73
CA LEU A 409 -12.10 41.35 41.03
C LEU A 409 -10.86 42.12 40.56
N GLU A 410 -9.73 41.93 41.26
CA GLU A 410 -8.43 42.43 40.79
C GLU A 410 -7.92 41.55 39.63
N ILE A 411 -7.18 42.16 38.71
CA ILE A 411 -6.63 41.46 37.54
C ILE A 411 -5.73 40.28 37.91
N ASP A 412 -5.06 40.36 39.07
CA ASP A 412 -4.21 39.29 39.64
C ASP A 412 -5.01 38.08 40.13
N ASP A 413 -6.32 38.25 40.40
CA ASP A 413 -7.22 37.15 40.74
C ASP A 413 -7.87 36.53 39.49
N VAL A 414 -7.90 37.28 38.37
CA VAL A 414 -8.55 36.88 37.11
C VAL A 414 -7.61 36.19 36.12
N PHE A 415 -6.36 36.64 36.05
CA PHE A 415 -5.34 36.07 35.18
C PHE A 415 -4.19 35.47 36.00
N ASP A 416 -3.40 34.59 35.39
CA ASP A 416 -2.15 34.14 36.02
C ASP A 416 -1.15 35.31 36.21
N ALA A 417 -0.22 35.15 37.15
CA ALA A 417 0.65 36.23 37.60
C ALA A 417 1.52 36.86 36.50
N ASP A 418 1.93 36.08 35.49
CA ASP A 418 2.75 36.60 34.39
C ASP A 418 1.89 37.41 33.40
N LEU A 419 0.67 36.92 33.12
CA LEU A 419 -0.31 37.62 32.29
C LEU A 419 -0.81 38.91 32.95
N ALA A 420 -1.18 38.87 34.24
CA ALA A 420 -1.68 40.02 34.98
C ALA A 420 -0.64 41.15 35.04
N ALA A 421 0.63 40.82 35.32
CA ALA A 421 1.73 41.78 35.33
C ALA A 421 1.94 42.44 33.95
N THR A 422 1.86 41.65 32.87
CA THR A 422 2.07 42.14 31.50
C THR A 422 0.89 43.00 31.03
N VAL A 423 -0.35 42.64 31.39
CA VAL A 423 -1.53 43.48 31.11
C VAL A 423 -1.43 44.81 31.85
N GLY A 424 -1.03 44.80 33.12
CA GLY A 424 -0.80 46.02 33.90
C GLY A 424 0.31 46.92 33.32
N GLU A 425 1.42 46.34 32.87
CA GLU A 425 2.49 47.09 32.19
C GLU A 425 2.01 47.74 30.89
N ARG A 426 1.20 47.02 30.09
CA ARG A 426 0.68 47.54 28.82
C ARG A 426 -0.43 48.58 29.00
N ALA A 427 -1.28 48.42 30.01
CA ALA A 427 -2.30 49.40 30.39
C ALA A 427 -1.67 50.77 30.72
N ALA A 428 -0.49 50.78 31.36
CA ALA A 428 0.23 51.99 31.75
C ALA A 428 1.09 52.63 30.64
N SER A 429 1.19 52.02 29.45
CA SER A 429 2.09 52.46 28.39
C SER A 429 1.35 53.22 27.29
N ALA A 430 1.70 54.50 27.09
CA ALA A 430 1.14 55.37 26.04
C ALA A 430 1.64 55.04 24.61
N LEU A 431 2.53 54.06 24.46
CA LEU A 431 3.17 53.65 23.20
C LEU A 431 3.13 52.13 23.08
N VAL A 432 1.98 51.55 22.70
CA VAL A 432 1.90 50.12 22.39
C VAL A 432 1.11 49.86 21.11
N ARG A 433 1.68 48.96 20.28
CA ARG A 433 1.11 48.39 19.06
C ARG A 433 -0.14 47.58 19.42
N TRP A 434 -1.29 48.02 18.92
CA TRP A 434 -2.65 47.53 19.23
C TRP A 434 -2.97 46.09 18.77
N MET A 435 -1.96 45.24 18.49
CA MET A 435 -2.14 43.98 17.75
C MET A 435 -1.39 42.74 18.27
N GLU A 436 -0.48 42.87 19.24
CA GLU A 436 0.28 41.70 19.72
C GLU A 436 -0.44 41.06 20.91
N PRO A 437 -0.98 39.83 20.81
CA PRO A 437 -1.66 39.18 21.93
C PRO A 437 -0.69 38.85 23.06
N ILE A 438 -1.17 38.89 24.30
CA ILE A 438 -0.45 38.39 25.48
C ILE A 438 -1.01 37.01 25.81
N GLU A 439 -0.15 36.00 25.81
CA GLU A 439 -0.55 34.63 26.14
C GLU A 439 -0.62 34.44 27.65
N GLY A 440 -1.65 33.75 28.13
CA GLY A 440 -1.75 33.36 29.54
C GLY A 440 -2.95 32.48 29.82
N ARG A 441 -3.40 32.46 31.08
CA ARG A 441 -4.49 31.62 31.57
C ARG A 441 -5.48 32.43 32.39
N LEU A 442 -6.76 32.11 32.22
CA LEU A 442 -7.84 32.58 33.09
C LEU A 442 -7.84 31.74 34.37
N THR A 443 -7.70 32.36 35.54
CA THR A 443 -7.61 31.68 36.85
C THR A 443 -8.95 31.54 37.56
N VAL A 444 -9.95 32.34 37.16
CA VAL A 444 -11.33 32.26 37.68
C VAL A 444 -12.07 31.02 37.15
N ASP A 445 -11.61 30.45 36.03
CA ASP A 445 -12.14 29.19 35.51
C ASP A 445 -11.66 28.02 36.38
N PRO A 446 -12.55 27.14 36.90
CA PRO A 446 -12.16 25.94 37.65
C PRO A 446 -11.21 25.00 36.90
N GLU A 447 -11.16 25.05 35.56
CA GLU A 447 -10.24 24.26 34.73
C GLU A 447 -8.97 25.02 34.30
N SER A 448 -8.86 26.30 34.64
CA SER A 448 -7.82 27.22 34.19
C SER A 448 -7.67 27.25 32.67
N ARG A 449 -8.40 28.12 31.98
CA ARG A 449 -8.49 28.14 30.50
C ARG A 449 -7.30 28.88 29.87
N PRO A 450 -6.64 28.33 28.83
CA PRO A 450 -5.62 29.07 28.08
C PRO A 450 -6.27 30.14 27.19
N ILE A 451 -5.76 31.37 27.25
CA ILE A 451 -6.34 32.54 26.58
C ILE A 451 -5.27 33.42 25.94
N ASP A 452 -5.66 34.13 24.89
CA ASP A 452 -4.91 35.23 24.32
C ASP A 452 -5.61 36.55 24.68
N VAL A 453 -4.90 37.50 25.29
CA VAL A 453 -5.45 38.80 25.72
C VAL A 453 -4.88 39.94 24.88
N TYR A 454 -5.77 40.69 24.22
CA TYR A 454 -5.45 41.94 23.55
C TYR A 454 -5.77 43.11 24.48
N VAL A 455 -4.81 44.00 24.68
CA VAL A 455 -4.89 45.10 25.64
C VAL A 455 -4.87 46.43 24.91
N ALA A 456 -5.91 47.24 25.15
CA ALA A 456 -6.12 48.52 24.50
C ALA A 456 -6.44 49.61 25.54
N PRO A 457 -5.52 50.55 25.84
CA PRO A 457 -5.82 51.67 26.72
C PRO A 457 -6.86 52.60 26.09
N LEU A 458 -7.87 53.01 26.86
CA LEU A 458 -8.94 53.91 26.44
C LEU A 458 -8.57 55.37 26.77
N PRO A 459 -8.83 56.32 25.87
CA PRO A 459 -8.20 57.65 25.91
C PRO A 459 -8.68 58.61 27.01
N GLU A 460 -9.78 58.34 27.74
CA GLU A 460 -10.40 59.35 28.61
C GLU A 460 -10.41 59.12 30.13
N ASP A 461 -10.11 57.94 30.71
CA ASP A 461 -10.23 57.77 32.18
C ASP A 461 -9.40 56.62 32.80
N ASP A 462 -8.11 56.44 32.49
CA ASP A 462 -7.27 55.34 33.07
C ASP A 462 -7.90 53.92 32.93
N ARG A 463 -8.81 53.74 31.95
CA ARG A 463 -9.52 52.49 31.65
C ARG A 463 -8.82 51.73 30.53
N THR A 464 -8.79 50.41 30.63
CA THR A 464 -8.15 49.52 29.65
C THR A 464 -9.14 48.49 29.17
N LEU A 465 -9.35 48.41 27.85
CA LEU A 465 -10.13 47.36 27.21
C LEU A 465 -9.26 46.11 27.04
N CYS A 466 -9.76 44.98 27.53
CA CYS A 466 -9.18 43.66 27.32
C CYS A 466 -10.13 42.81 26.47
N VAL A 467 -9.66 42.35 25.32
CA VAL A 467 -10.35 41.33 24.52
C VAL A 467 -9.65 40.00 24.73
N ILE A 468 -10.38 39.04 25.27
CA ILE A 468 -9.90 37.76 25.77
C ILE A 468 -10.45 36.67 24.85
N ARG A 469 -9.57 36.01 24.12
CA ARG A 469 -9.96 34.95 23.17
C ARG A 469 -9.59 33.58 23.72
N ASP A 470 -10.51 32.62 23.63
CA ASP A 470 -10.22 31.22 23.95
C ASP A 470 -9.23 30.66 22.94
N ARG A 471 -8.08 30.19 23.44
CA ARG A 471 -6.99 29.70 22.61
C ARG A 471 -7.34 28.37 21.92
N ARG A 472 -8.27 27.59 22.49
CA ARG A 472 -8.80 26.35 21.90
C ARG A 472 -9.38 26.55 20.49
N ARG A 473 -9.86 27.77 20.20
CA ARG A 473 -10.45 28.16 18.91
C ARG A 473 -9.50 28.95 17.99
N SER A 474 -8.20 28.96 18.30
CA SER A 474 -7.18 29.71 17.54
C SER A 474 -6.49 28.82 16.51
N GLY A 475 -6.24 29.35 15.29
CA GLY A 475 -5.53 28.63 14.23
C GLY A 475 -4.11 28.16 14.61
N SER A 476 -3.48 28.77 15.63
CA SER A 476 -2.19 28.32 16.18
C SER A 476 -2.28 26.97 16.90
N GLU A 477 -3.39 26.72 17.60
CA GLU A 477 -3.62 25.44 18.27
C GLU A 477 -4.00 24.35 17.26
N THR A 478 -4.82 24.66 16.26
CA THR A 478 -5.12 23.76 15.13
C THR A 478 -3.83 23.33 14.42
N LEU A 479 -2.91 24.26 14.13
CA LEU A 479 -1.61 23.93 13.53
C LEU A 479 -0.74 23.07 14.45
N SER A 480 -0.79 23.32 15.76
CA SER A 480 -0.07 22.52 16.75
C SER A 480 -0.64 21.10 16.84
N ALA A 481 -1.96 20.94 16.80
CA ALA A 481 -2.66 19.66 16.73
C ALA A 481 -2.28 18.90 15.45
N LEU A 482 -2.36 19.55 14.28
CA LEU A 482 -1.91 18.99 13.00
C LEU A 482 -0.45 18.50 13.05
N HIS A 483 0.46 19.28 13.66
CA HIS A 483 1.86 18.90 13.80
C HIS A 483 2.03 17.66 14.71
N ARG A 484 1.35 17.61 15.85
CA ARG A 484 1.35 16.46 16.77
C ARG A 484 0.80 15.21 16.09
N THR A 485 -0.33 15.33 15.42
CA THR A 485 -0.99 14.25 14.67
C THR A 485 -0.09 13.72 13.56
N GLY A 486 0.50 14.60 12.75
CA GLY A 486 1.47 14.19 11.72
C GLY A 486 2.69 13.46 12.30
N ALA A 487 3.19 13.87 13.46
CA ALA A 487 4.27 13.17 14.15
C ALA A 487 3.85 11.80 14.70
N ALA A 488 2.61 11.66 15.18
CA ALA A 488 2.04 10.41 15.65
C ALA A 488 1.82 9.42 14.50
N LEU A 489 1.22 9.87 13.38
CA LEU A 489 1.00 9.07 12.18
C LEU A 489 2.32 8.50 11.63
N ARG A 490 3.39 9.29 11.59
CA ARG A 490 4.73 8.81 11.16
C ARG A 490 5.30 7.69 12.04
N ARG A 491 4.95 7.64 13.32
CA ARG A 491 5.42 6.61 14.27
C ARG A 491 4.49 5.40 14.33
N ALA A 492 3.26 5.52 13.85
CA ALA A 492 2.28 4.45 13.88
C ALA A 492 2.72 3.27 13.00
N SER A 493 2.70 2.07 13.57
CA SER A 493 3.15 0.83 12.91
C SER A 493 2.01 -0.10 12.50
N THR A 494 0.77 0.22 12.89
CA THR A 494 -0.41 -0.61 12.63
C THR A 494 -1.55 0.23 12.07
N ARG A 495 -2.39 -0.37 11.21
CA ARG A 495 -3.54 0.31 10.59
C ARG A 495 -4.52 0.86 11.64
N ARG A 496 -4.71 0.13 12.74
CA ARG A 496 -5.53 0.56 13.87
C ARG A 496 -4.96 1.81 14.53
N SER A 497 -3.65 1.82 14.79
CA SER A 497 -2.98 2.97 15.41
C SER A 497 -2.99 4.20 14.51
N VAL A 498 -2.84 4.05 13.20
CA VAL A 498 -2.94 5.17 12.24
C VAL A 498 -4.34 5.81 12.31
N ARG A 499 -5.40 4.99 12.23
CA ARG A 499 -6.79 5.49 12.32
C ARG A 499 -7.07 6.15 13.66
N GLN A 500 -6.60 5.56 14.76
CA GLN A 500 -6.81 6.10 16.09
C GLN A 500 -6.17 7.49 16.25
N HIS A 501 -4.90 7.65 15.90
CA HIS A 501 -4.22 8.94 16.00
C HIS A 501 -4.80 9.99 15.03
N ALA A 502 -5.32 9.58 13.87
CA ALA A 502 -6.01 10.48 12.97
C ALA A 502 -7.30 11.02 13.60
N LEU A 503 -8.11 10.15 14.21
CA LEU A 503 -9.35 10.54 14.86
C LEU A 503 -9.12 11.42 16.10
N GLU A 504 -8.17 11.05 16.96
CA GLU A 504 -7.75 11.88 18.10
C GLU A 504 -7.25 13.24 17.62
N GLY A 505 -6.48 13.27 16.53
CA GLY A 505 -6.02 14.51 15.93
C GLY A 505 -7.11 15.40 15.37
N ILE A 506 -8.22 14.81 14.88
CA ILE A 506 -9.39 15.55 14.40
C ILE A 506 -10.15 16.15 15.59
N VAL A 507 -10.37 15.38 16.66
CA VAL A 507 -10.97 15.88 17.90
C VAL A 507 -10.11 17.01 18.51
N ASP A 508 -8.78 16.86 18.53
CA ASP A 508 -7.87 17.91 19.04
C ASP A 508 -7.84 19.19 18.17
N ALA A 509 -8.22 19.10 16.89
CA ALA A 509 -8.14 20.18 15.93
C ALA A 509 -9.48 20.88 15.66
N THR A 510 -10.60 20.32 16.17
CA THR A 510 -11.98 20.76 15.88
C THR A 510 -12.89 20.58 17.10
N ASP A 511 -14.00 21.32 17.18
CA ASP A 511 -15.03 21.17 18.25
C ASP A 511 -15.98 19.97 18.00
N ALA A 512 -15.44 18.83 17.53
CA ALA A 512 -16.23 17.64 17.21
C ALA A 512 -16.42 16.72 18.43
N ASP A 513 -17.67 16.58 18.89
CA ASP A 513 -18.05 15.65 19.97
C ASP A 513 -17.75 14.18 19.63
N TYR A 514 -17.90 13.82 18.35
CA TYR A 514 -17.73 12.46 17.86
C TYR A 514 -17.04 12.44 16.50
N VAL A 515 -16.03 11.58 16.37
CA VAL A 515 -15.36 11.30 15.10
C VAL A 515 -15.24 9.80 14.89
N GLY A 516 -15.69 9.30 13.73
CA GLY A 516 -15.65 7.88 13.38
C GLY A 516 -15.02 7.62 12.02
N TRP A 517 -14.09 6.66 11.97
CA TRP A 517 -13.56 6.13 10.72
C TRP A 517 -14.34 4.87 10.34
N TYR A 518 -15.06 4.92 9.23
CA TYR A 518 -15.90 3.83 8.73
C TYR A 518 -15.32 3.21 7.46
N ARG A 519 -15.59 1.92 7.26
CA ARG A 519 -15.21 1.15 6.07
C ARG A 519 -16.45 0.48 5.47
N LEU A 520 -16.55 0.50 4.15
CA LEU A 520 -17.61 -0.18 3.42
C LEU A 520 -17.33 -1.69 3.34
N GLU A 521 -18.22 -2.49 3.90
CA GLU A 521 -18.18 -3.96 3.87
C GLU A 521 -19.59 -4.49 3.57
N ASP A 522 -19.75 -5.21 2.46
CA ASP A 522 -21.02 -5.83 2.06
C ASP A 522 -22.23 -4.86 2.05
N GLY A 523 -22.03 -3.60 1.62
CA GLY A 523 -23.08 -2.57 1.57
C GLY A 523 -23.43 -1.93 2.93
N LEU A 524 -22.59 -2.14 3.96
CA LEU A 524 -22.71 -1.51 5.28
C LEU A 524 -21.42 -0.79 5.65
N LEU A 525 -21.54 0.41 6.19
CA LEU A 525 -20.43 1.14 6.77
C LEU A 525 -20.19 0.65 8.20
N ARG A 526 -19.09 -0.09 8.38
CA ARG A 526 -18.67 -0.62 9.68
C ARG A 526 -17.59 0.27 10.29
N PRO A 527 -17.67 0.59 11.59
CA PRO A 527 -16.68 1.41 12.25
C PRO A 527 -15.36 0.65 12.41
N ALA A 528 -14.28 1.25 11.95
CA ALA A 528 -12.91 0.76 12.10
C ALA A 528 -12.18 1.39 13.30
N ALA A 529 -12.55 2.62 13.67
CA ALA A 529 -12.09 3.33 14.87
C ALA A 529 -13.02 4.51 15.19
N THR A 530 -13.03 4.98 16.43
CA THR A 530 -13.80 6.15 16.89
C THR A 530 -13.05 6.94 17.96
N ALA A 531 -13.31 8.25 18.03
CA ALA A 531 -12.84 9.15 19.08
C ALA A 531 -13.98 10.11 19.48
N THR A 532 -13.94 10.57 20.73
CA THR A 532 -14.89 11.52 21.32
C THR A 532 -14.14 12.53 22.17
N GLU A 533 -14.68 13.73 22.34
CA GLU A 533 -14.05 14.80 23.13
C GLU A 533 -13.88 14.39 24.62
N THR A 534 -14.90 13.76 25.20
CA THR A 534 -14.80 13.24 26.57
C THR A 534 -14.07 11.90 26.58
N ALA A 535 -12.83 11.90 27.08
CA ALA A 535 -12.03 10.69 27.24
C ALA A 535 -12.67 9.73 28.27
N GLY A 536 -13.48 8.76 27.83
CA GLY A 536 -13.96 7.68 28.70
C GLY A 536 -15.30 7.01 28.37
N GLU A 537 -16.16 7.62 27.54
CA GLU A 537 -17.39 6.95 27.07
C GLU A 537 -17.09 6.10 25.83
N VAL A 538 -16.65 4.86 26.05
CA VAL A 538 -16.57 3.86 24.97
C VAL A 538 -17.99 3.45 24.59
N VAL A 539 -18.63 4.23 23.73
CA VAL A 539 -19.84 3.81 23.01
C VAL A 539 -19.39 2.80 21.96
N GLU A 540 -19.92 1.57 21.99
CA GLU A 540 -19.74 0.64 20.87
C GLU A 540 -20.27 1.31 19.59
N PRO A 541 -19.41 1.56 18.59
CA PRO A 541 -19.83 2.37 17.49
C PRO A 541 -20.84 1.62 16.60
N PRO A 542 -21.95 2.28 16.23
CA PRO A 542 -23.01 1.66 15.44
C PRO A 542 -22.58 1.47 13.98
N ALA A 543 -23.04 0.40 13.34
CA ALA A 543 -22.92 0.25 11.88
C ALA A 543 -23.98 1.12 11.18
N ILE A 544 -23.60 1.73 10.05
CA ILE A 544 -24.46 2.66 9.32
C ILE A 544 -24.85 2.04 7.96
N ALA A 545 -26.13 2.11 7.62
CA ALA A 545 -26.62 1.68 6.32
C ALA A 545 -26.07 2.62 5.22
N TYR A 546 -25.41 2.05 4.23
CA TYR A 546 -24.85 2.80 3.10
C TYR A 546 -25.92 3.04 2.01
N ASP A 547 -26.59 1.97 1.59
CA ASP A 547 -27.55 2.00 0.47
C ASP A 547 -28.75 2.92 0.73
N GLY A 548 -29.00 3.84 -0.23
CA GLY A 548 -30.14 4.76 -0.19
C GLY A 548 -30.02 5.90 0.82
N THR A 549 -28.82 6.15 1.34
CA THR A 549 -28.53 7.30 2.20
C THR A 549 -27.74 8.38 1.46
N PRO A 550 -27.78 9.65 1.92
CA PRO A 550 -26.94 10.72 1.36
C PRO A 550 -25.42 10.46 1.46
N ILE A 551 -25.01 9.43 2.21
CA ILE A 551 -23.60 9.03 2.35
C ILE A 551 -23.09 8.33 1.08
N ALA A 552 -23.97 7.67 0.33
CA ALA A 552 -23.60 7.04 -0.95
C ALA A 552 -23.13 8.08 -1.97
N ASP A 553 -23.81 9.24 -2.03
CA ASP A 553 -23.45 10.33 -2.94
C ASP A 553 -22.05 10.91 -2.63
N VAL A 554 -21.63 10.89 -1.36
CA VAL A 554 -20.29 11.37 -0.91
C VAL A 554 -19.19 10.43 -1.36
N LEU A 555 -19.42 9.11 -1.32
CA LEU A 555 -18.45 8.11 -1.77
C LEU A 555 -18.41 7.97 -3.30
N ASP A 556 -19.51 8.25 -4.01
CA ASP A 556 -19.64 8.08 -5.46
C ASP A 556 -19.13 9.29 -6.30
N GLY A 557 -18.70 10.39 -5.67
CA GLY A 557 -17.83 11.39 -6.32
C GLY A 557 -18.39 12.81 -6.45
N THR A 558 -18.61 13.49 -5.33
CA THR A 558 -18.55 14.95 -5.28
C THR A 558 -17.60 15.38 -4.16
N ASP A 559 -16.49 16.04 -4.52
CA ASP A 559 -15.69 16.82 -3.57
C ASP A 559 -16.64 17.71 -2.77
N GLY A 560 -16.62 17.56 -1.45
CA GLY A 560 -17.43 18.41 -0.59
C GLY A 560 -17.67 17.78 0.76
N VAL A 561 -17.14 18.44 1.78
CA VAL A 561 -17.79 18.52 3.08
C VAL A 561 -19.29 18.72 2.87
N VAL A 562 -20.07 17.67 3.16
CA VAL A 562 -21.53 17.75 3.11
C VAL A 562 -22.03 18.17 4.48
N GLU A 563 -22.19 19.48 4.67
CA GLU A 563 -23.02 19.99 5.76
C GLU A 563 -24.49 19.75 5.43
N ARG A 564 -25.07 18.68 5.96
CA ARG A 564 -26.51 18.43 5.78
C ARG A 564 -27.18 18.09 7.09
N ALA A 565 -28.20 18.89 7.43
CA ALA A 565 -29.26 18.51 8.36
C ALA A 565 -29.89 17.14 8.00
N ASP A 566 -29.78 16.69 6.75
CA ASP A 566 -30.28 15.40 6.25
C ASP A 566 -29.52 14.17 6.79
N LEU A 567 -28.31 14.33 7.32
CA LEU A 567 -27.52 13.25 7.94
C LEU A 567 -27.89 13.04 9.42
N GLY A 568 -28.40 14.07 10.09
CA GLY A 568 -28.86 14.03 11.48
C GLY A 568 -29.84 12.87 11.76
N PRO A 569 -30.88 12.62 10.93
CA PRO A 569 -31.79 11.49 11.11
C PRO A 569 -31.15 10.10 10.96
N VAL A 570 -30.08 9.97 10.15
CA VAL A 570 -29.36 8.69 9.95
C VAL A 570 -28.47 8.41 11.17
N LEU A 571 -27.76 9.43 11.65
CA LEU A 571 -26.90 9.33 12.83
C LEU A 571 -27.70 9.21 14.12
N SER A 572 -28.83 9.90 14.24
CA SER A 572 -29.76 9.74 15.36
C SER A 572 -30.33 8.33 15.45
N ARG A 573 -30.62 7.69 14.30
CA ARG A 573 -31.01 6.26 14.24
C ARG A 573 -29.88 5.32 14.66
N ALA A 574 -28.64 5.74 14.47
CA ALA A 574 -27.45 5.04 14.92
C ALA A 574 -27.13 5.34 16.41
N GLY A 575 -27.77 6.34 17.03
CA GLY A 575 -27.58 6.73 18.43
C GLY A 575 -26.60 7.90 18.64
N ILE A 576 -26.15 8.55 17.57
CA ILE A 576 -25.26 9.71 17.61
C ILE A 576 -26.11 10.97 17.53
N ARG A 577 -26.04 11.82 18.56
CA ARG A 577 -26.68 13.15 18.55
C ARG A 577 -25.75 14.12 17.83
N ALA A 578 -26.27 14.81 16.83
CA ALA A 578 -25.52 15.75 16.03
C ALA A 578 -26.45 16.84 15.50
N GLU A 579 -26.09 18.10 15.69
CA GLU A 579 -26.72 19.25 15.02
C GLU A 579 -26.05 19.52 13.66
N ARG A 580 -24.73 19.29 13.54
CA ARG A 580 -24.00 19.30 12.27
C ARG A 580 -23.10 18.06 12.13
N VAL A 581 -22.90 17.65 10.87
CA VAL A 581 -22.18 16.43 10.49
C VAL A 581 -21.31 16.77 9.29
N LEU A 582 -20.05 16.37 9.35
CA LEU A 582 -19.08 16.49 8.28
C LEU A 582 -18.61 15.10 7.86
N ALA A 583 -18.63 14.83 6.57
CA ALA A 583 -18.32 13.53 6.00
C ALA A 583 -17.25 13.66 4.92
N ILE A 584 -16.15 12.93 5.06
CA ILE A 584 -15.00 12.97 4.14
C ILE A 584 -14.77 11.56 3.59
N ALA A 585 -14.87 11.41 2.27
CA ALA A 585 -14.52 10.17 1.60
C ALA A 585 -13.01 9.93 1.69
N THR A 586 -12.63 8.67 1.88
CA THR A 586 -11.24 8.22 1.82
C THR A 586 -11.08 7.43 0.52
N GLU A 587 -9.94 7.56 -0.15
CA GLU A 587 -9.71 6.93 -1.48
C GLU A 587 -9.80 5.39 -1.51
N THR A 588 -9.95 4.72 -0.35
CA THR A 588 -10.02 3.26 -0.20
C THR A 588 -11.31 2.80 0.51
N ASP A 589 -12.47 3.05 -0.09
CA ASP A 589 -13.79 2.53 0.31
C ASP A 589 -14.14 2.78 1.81
N GLY A 590 -13.78 3.96 2.31
CA GLY A 590 -14.05 4.35 3.69
C GLY A 590 -14.47 5.80 3.79
N ILE A 591 -15.11 6.15 4.90
CA ILE A 591 -15.56 7.52 5.16
C ILE A 591 -15.21 7.91 6.59
N VAL A 592 -14.77 9.14 6.79
CA VAL A 592 -14.60 9.74 8.11
C VAL A 592 -15.78 10.65 8.38
N LEU A 593 -16.43 10.46 9.53
CA LEU A 593 -17.57 11.24 9.98
C LEU A 593 -17.17 12.01 11.22
N ALA A 594 -17.29 13.33 11.20
CA ALA A 594 -17.16 14.20 12.38
C ALA A 594 -18.53 14.82 12.68
N ALA A 595 -18.96 14.81 13.93
CA ALA A 595 -20.27 15.29 14.37
C ALA A 595 -20.13 16.15 15.63
N SER A 596 -20.93 17.21 15.71
CA SER A 596 -21.00 18.10 16.88
C SER A 596 -22.46 18.41 17.25
N THR A 597 -22.69 18.63 18.54
CA THR A 597 -23.95 18.98 19.19
C THR A 597 -24.18 20.49 19.24
N ASP A 598 -23.12 21.28 19.10
CA ASP A 598 -23.19 22.73 18.92
C ASP A 598 -23.03 23.10 17.43
N PRO A 599 -23.62 24.22 16.98
CA PRO A 599 -23.40 24.72 15.64
C PRO A 599 -21.93 25.14 15.47
N PHE A 600 -21.19 24.45 14.60
CA PHE A 600 -19.85 24.90 14.19
C PHE A 600 -19.92 26.35 13.69
N PRO A 601 -19.07 27.27 14.19
CA PRO A 601 -18.92 28.57 13.58
C PRO A 601 -18.40 28.40 12.15
N ASP A 602 -18.86 29.26 11.23
CA ASP A 602 -18.58 29.15 9.79
C ASP A 602 -17.09 29.47 9.51
N HIS A 603 -16.20 28.51 9.75
CA HIS A 603 -14.75 28.66 9.65
C HIS A 603 -14.17 27.59 8.73
N ARG A 604 -13.91 27.98 7.48
CA ARG A 604 -13.23 27.16 6.44
C ARG A 604 -11.95 26.45 6.91
N PHE A 605 -11.32 26.90 8.00
CA PHE A 605 -10.11 26.32 8.57
C PHE A 605 -10.31 24.91 9.14
N GLU A 606 -11.47 24.58 9.71
CA GLU A 606 -11.71 23.28 10.35
C GLU A 606 -11.84 22.16 9.30
N THR A 607 -12.57 22.43 8.21
CA THR A 607 -12.67 21.50 7.06
C THR A 607 -11.29 21.11 6.53
N VAL A 608 -10.43 22.11 6.29
CA VAL A 608 -9.07 21.89 5.77
C VAL A 608 -8.22 21.07 6.76
N ALA A 609 -8.39 21.28 8.07
CA ALA A 609 -7.68 20.50 9.07
C ALA A 609 -8.08 19.02 9.04
N ILE A 610 -9.38 18.72 8.94
CA ILE A 610 -9.87 17.34 8.87
C ILE A 610 -9.40 16.67 7.57
N GLU A 611 -9.55 17.32 6.41
CA GLU A 611 -9.06 16.83 5.12
C GLU A 611 -7.55 16.50 5.18
N THR A 612 -6.75 17.43 5.70
CA THR A 612 -5.29 17.26 5.80
C THR A 612 -4.91 16.05 6.68
N ILE A 613 -5.61 15.84 7.80
CA ILE A 613 -5.35 14.70 8.69
C ILE A 613 -5.77 13.40 8.01
N VAL A 614 -6.93 13.37 7.35
CA VAL A 614 -7.46 12.20 6.65
C VAL A 614 -6.54 11.80 5.49
N ASP A 615 -6.05 12.76 4.72
CA ASP A 615 -5.10 12.52 3.62
C ASP A 615 -3.77 11.97 4.14
N ALA A 616 -3.21 12.60 5.19
CA ALA A 616 -1.97 12.13 5.81
C ALA A 616 -2.12 10.70 6.39
N ALA A 617 -3.26 10.40 7.00
CA ALA A 617 -3.56 9.07 7.51
C ALA A 617 -3.73 8.06 6.37
N THR A 618 -4.42 8.42 5.29
CA THR A 618 -4.63 7.58 4.11
C THR A 618 -3.29 7.23 3.46
N GLY A 619 -2.43 8.20 3.18
CA GLY A 619 -1.09 7.94 2.63
C GLY A 619 -0.21 7.06 3.54
N THR A 620 -0.37 7.19 4.87
CA THR A 620 0.31 6.31 5.83
C THR A 620 -0.24 4.87 5.79
N LEU A 621 -1.57 4.70 5.68
CA LEU A 621 -2.22 3.39 5.54
C LEU A 621 -1.79 2.68 4.24
N GLU A 622 -1.72 3.41 3.13
CA GLU A 622 -1.22 2.89 1.85
C GLU A 622 0.23 2.44 1.95
N THR A 623 1.08 3.25 2.59
CA THR A 623 2.48 2.90 2.83
C THR A 623 2.62 1.62 3.66
N LEU A 624 1.81 1.45 4.70
CA LEU A 624 1.79 0.20 5.49
C LEU A 624 1.31 -0.98 4.64
N ALA A 625 0.24 -0.81 3.87
CA ALA A 625 -0.27 -1.86 2.98
C ALA A 625 0.73 -2.24 1.88
N ALA A 626 1.50 -1.28 1.36
CA ALA A 626 2.57 -1.54 0.40
C ALA A 626 3.73 -2.32 1.04
N ARG A 627 4.14 -1.97 2.27
CA ARG A 627 5.15 -2.72 3.04
C ARG A 627 4.72 -4.16 3.32
N ASP A 628 3.46 -4.37 3.71
CA ASP A 628 2.90 -5.71 3.93
C ASP A 628 2.95 -6.55 2.64
N ARG A 629 2.56 -5.95 1.51
CA ARG A 629 2.63 -6.58 0.18
C ARG A 629 4.06 -6.95 -0.20
N VAL A 630 5.03 -6.06 0.00
CA VAL A 630 6.46 -6.34 -0.26
C VAL A 630 6.96 -7.50 0.63
N ARG A 631 6.63 -7.51 1.92
CA ARG A 631 6.99 -8.60 2.83
C ARG A 631 6.34 -9.93 2.45
N ALA A 632 5.11 -9.92 1.94
CA ALA A 632 4.45 -11.11 1.42
C ALA A 632 5.15 -11.62 0.15
N CYS A 633 5.41 -10.74 -0.82
CA CYS A 633 6.14 -11.08 -2.04
C CYS A 633 7.54 -11.63 -1.75
N GLN A 634 8.25 -11.08 -0.76
CA GLN A 634 9.55 -11.59 -0.34
C GLN A 634 9.46 -13.01 0.24
N ARG A 635 8.45 -13.30 1.06
CA ARG A 635 8.21 -14.65 1.60
C ARG A 635 7.87 -15.64 0.48
N ASP A 636 7.01 -15.24 -0.46
CA ASP A 636 6.65 -16.07 -1.61
C ASP A 636 7.86 -16.33 -2.53
N ARG A 637 8.70 -15.31 -2.75
CA ARG A 637 9.94 -15.46 -3.52
C ARG A 637 10.87 -16.48 -2.87
N THR A 638 11.16 -16.36 -1.57
CA THR A 638 12.02 -17.32 -0.87
C THR A 638 11.47 -18.75 -0.98
N ARG A 639 10.15 -18.92 -0.81
CA ARG A 639 9.48 -20.23 -0.96
C ARG A 639 9.64 -20.80 -2.38
N LEU A 640 9.43 -19.97 -3.41
CA LEU A 640 9.55 -20.41 -4.81
C LEU A 640 11.01 -20.71 -5.19
N GLU A 641 11.96 -19.91 -4.71
CA GLU A 641 13.40 -20.15 -4.89
C GLU A 641 13.81 -21.50 -4.27
N GLY A 642 13.31 -21.83 -3.08
CA GLY A 642 13.50 -23.14 -2.45
C GLY A 642 13.01 -24.30 -3.33
N ARG A 643 11.75 -24.23 -3.81
CA ARG A 643 11.17 -25.27 -4.69
C ARG A 643 11.94 -25.44 -6.01
N VAL A 644 12.41 -24.33 -6.60
CA VAL A 644 13.22 -24.39 -7.83
C VAL A 644 14.58 -25.03 -7.57
N SER A 645 15.21 -24.74 -6.43
CA SER A 645 16.48 -25.37 -6.04
C SER A 645 16.33 -26.87 -5.89
N GLN A 646 15.28 -27.32 -5.19
CA GLN A 646 14.99 -28.75 -4.99
C GLN A 646 14.72 -29.47 -6.32
N ALA A 647 13.93 -28.87 -7.21
CA ALA A 647 13.65 -29.43 -8.54
C ALA A 647 14.93 -29.58 -9.38
N ARG A 648 15.86 -28.61 -9.31
CA ARG A 648 17.17 -28.70 -10.00
C ARG A 648 18.05 -29.79 -9.42
N GLN A 649 18.04 -29.96 -8.10
CA GLN A 649 18.79 -31.02 -7.43
C GLN A 649 18.27 -32.41 -7.84
N LEU A 650 16.95 -32.59 -7.87
CA LEU A 650 16.33 -33.83 -8.34
C LEU A 650 16.74 -34.16 -9.78
N GLN A 651 16.64 -33.18 -10.69
CA GLN A 651 17.04 -33.36 -12.09
C GLN A 651 18.54 -33.70 -12.26
N ALA A 652 19.40 -33.16 -11.40
CA ALA A 652 20.82 -33.50 -11.41
C ALA A 652 21.04 -34.96 -11.02
N ILE A 653 20.40 -35.42 -9.93
CA ILE A 653 20.48 -36.82 -9.47
C ILE A 653 19.94 -37.77 -10.56
N GLU A 654 18.79 -37.48 -11.14
CA GLU A 654 18.21 -38.28 -12.23
C GLU A 654 19.17 -38.42 -13.42
N ARG A 655 19.81 -37.32 -13.82
CA ARG A 655 20.79 -37.33 -14.90
C ARG A 655 22.01 -38.19 -14.55
N ASP A 656 22.51 -38.09 -13.33
CA ASP A 656 23.67 -38.87 -12.87
C ASP A 656 23.33 -40.36 -12.80
N LEU A 657 22.12 -40.73 -12.35
CA LEU A 657 21.63 -42.11 -12.37
C LEU A 657 21.57 -42.68 -13.81
N LEU A 658 21.02 -41.91 -14.76
CA LEU A 658 20.84 -42.37 -16.14
C LEU A 658 22.15 -42.42 -16.95
N THR A 659 23.17 -41.66 -16.54
CA THR A 659 24.47 -41.62 -17.24
C THR A 659 25.50 -42.58 -16.64
N ALA A 660 25.21 -43.21 -15.51
CA ALA A 660 26.09 -44.17 -14.87
C ALA A 660 26.34 -45.41 -15.76
N GLU A 661 27.61 -45.81 -15.87
CA GLU A 661 28.02 -46.93 -16.73
C GLU A 661 27.94 -48.30 -16.04
N THR A 662 27.85 -48.31 -14.69
CA THR A 662 27.85 -49.55 -13.90
C THR A 662 26.71 -49.55 -12.90
N ARG A 663 26.20 -50.74 -12.59
CA ARG A 663 25.16 -50.93 -11.58
C ARG A 663 25.56 -50.34 -10.23
N THR A 664 26.78 -50.60 -9.77
CA THR A 664 27.28 -50.06 -8.49
C THR A 664 27.33 -48.53 -8.49
N ALA A 665 27.65 -47.89 -9.63
CA ALA A 665 27.61 -46.43 -9.75
C ALA A 665 26.17 -45.87 -9.66
N VAL A 666 25.18 -46.54 -10.26
CA VAL A 666 23.76 -46.19 -10.09
C VAL A 666 23.35 -46.28 -8.62
N GLU A 667 23.67 -47.39 -7.96
CA GLU A 667 23.27 -47.61 -6.56
C GLU A 667 23.94 -46.61 -5.60
N GLN A 668 25.22 -46.29 -5.81
CA GLN A 668 25.91 -45.26 -5.02
C GLN A 668 25.31 -43.88 -5.25
N CYS A 669 25.09 -43.49 -6.52
CA CYS A 669 24.45 -42.22 -6.88
C CYS A 669 23.04 -42.10 -6.27
N LEU A 670 22.29 -43.20 -6.20
CA LEU A 670 20.99 -43.24 -5.54
C LEU A 670 21.11 -42.96 -4.03
N CYS A 671 22.05 -43.62 -3.35
CA CYS A 671 22.27 -43.40 -1.92
C CYS A 671 22.72 -41.96 -1.62
N ASP A 672 23.71 -41.46 -2.37
CA ASP A 672 24.25 -40.11 -2.21
C ASP A 672 23.18 -39.04 -2.53
N GLY A 673 22.43 -39.26 -3.62
CA GLY A 673 21.38 -38.38 -4.09
C GLY A 673 20.27 -38.24 -3.05
N VAL A 674 19.76 -39.36 -2.53
CA VAL A 674 18.72 -39.36 -1.50
C VAL A 674 19.22 -38.73 -0.20
N GLY A 675 20.45 -39.03 0.24
CA GLY A 675 21.06 -38.40 1.41
C GLY A 675 21.24 -36.88 1.27
N SER A 676 21.41 -36.39 0.05
CA SER A 676 21.56 -34.96 -0.24
C SER A 676 20.25 -34.16 -0.26
N LEU A 677 19.08 -34.82 -0.34
CA LEU A 677 17.79 -34.14 -0.40
C LEU A 677 17.50 -33.45 0.94
N THR A 678 17.52 -32.11 0.96
CA THR A 678 17.14 -31.30 2.13
C THR A 678 15.62 -31.11 2.22
N GLY A 679 15.10 -30.91 3.43
CA GLY A 679 13.67 -30.66 3.66
C GLY A 679 13.27 -29.22 3.32
N ASP A 680 11.96 -28.97 3.25
CA ASP A 680 11.39 -27.65 2.93
C ASP A 680 11.68 -26.58 4.00
N ASP A 681 11.94 -26.98 5.25
CA ASP A 681 12.18 -26.07 6.37
C ASP A 681 13.68 -25.86 6.65
N SER A 682 14.17 -24.67 6.30
CA SER A 682 15.55 -24.20 6.54
C SER A 682 16.00 -24.23 8.02
N GLU A 683 15.09 -24.44 8.98
CA GLU A 683 15.39 -24.46 10.42
C GLU A 683 15.47 -25.88 11.01
N SER A 684 14.88 -26.89 10.35
CA SER A 684 15.02 -28.28 10.75
C SER A 684 15.80 -29.03 9.68
N SER A 685 17.08 -29.28 9.97
CA SER A 685 17.92 -30.21 9.20
C SER A 685 17.44 -31.64 9.45
N GLY A 686 16.21 -31.96 9.07
CA GLY A 686 15.72 -33.33 9.00
C GLY A 686 16.49 -34.02 7.88
N ALA A 687 17.60 -34.67 8.22
CA ALA A 687 18.48 -35.32 7.26
C ALA A 687 18.23 -36.83 7.33
N ILE A 688 18.29 -37.48 6.17
CA ILE A 688 18.40 -38.93 6.11
C ILE A 688 19.79 -39.27 6.67
N GLU A 689 19.82 -39.97 7.80
CA GLU A 689 21.06 -40.29 8.52
C GLU A 689 21.86 -41.39 7.82
N LEU A 690 21.16 -42.27 7.12
CA LEU A 690 21.72 -43.38 6.37
C LEU A 690 20.75 -43.85 5.29
N ALA A 691 21.26 -44.07 4.08
CA ALA A 691 20.62 -44.79 3.00
C ALA A 691 21.50 -45.96 2.56
N TRP A 692 20.91 -47.10 2.24
CA TRP A 692 21.63 -48.21 1.61
C TRP A 692 20.78 -48.94 0.59
N VAL A 693 21.43 -49.50 -0.43
CA VAL A 693 20.83 -50.37 -1.44
C VAL A 693 21.25 -51.80 -1.21
N GLY A 694 20.26 -52.69 -1.09
CA GLY A 694 20.46 -54.12 -0.95
C GLY A 694 20.10 -54.87 -2.21
N ARG A 695 20.86 -55.94 -2.47
CA ARG A 695 20.61 -56.87 -3.57
C ARG A 695 20.06 -58.18 -3.02
N VAL A 696 19.18 -58.80 -3.78
CA VAL A 696 18.80 -60.20 -3.56
C VAL A 696 19.81 -61.07 -4.29
N ASP A 697 20.62 -61.82 -3.56
CA ASP A 697 21.63 -62.69 -4.15
C ASP A 697 20.97 -63.87 -4.88
N ALA A 698 21.40 -64.15 -6.12
CA ALA A 698 20.76 -65.17 -6.96
C ALA A 698 20.75 -66.56 -6.28
N GLY A 699 19.56 -67.06 -5.96
CA GLY A 699 19.36 -68.36 -5.31
C GLY A 699 19.44 -68.36 -3.78
N SER A 700 19.68 -67.21 -3.15
CA SER A 700 19.53 -67.02 -1.71
C SER A 700 18.37 -66.06 -1.49
N GLU A 701 17.30 -66.49 -0.82
CA GLU A 701 16.12 -65.67 -0.52
C GLU A 701 16.43 -64.59 0.54
N ARG A 702 17.54 -63.86 0.35
CA ARG A 702 18.10 -62.92 1.30
C ARG A 702 18.63 -61.67 0.61
N ILE A 703 18.44 -60.54 1.27
CA ILE A 703 18.94 -59.23 0.88
C ILE A 703 20.24 -58.98 1.61
N THR A 704 21.28 -58.61 0.87
CA THR A 704 22.58 -58.17 1.38
C THR A 704 22.81 -56.71 0.97
N PRO A 705 23.12 -55.79 1.90
CA PRO A 705 23.51 -54.43 1.56
C PRO A 705 24.78 -54.42 0.71
N GLN A 706 24.82 -53.56 -0.33
CA GLN A 706 25.94 -53.50 -1.27
C GLN A 706 26.59 -52.11 -1.33
N THR A 707 25.76 -51.07 -1.26
CA THR A 707 26.15 -49.66 -1.36
C THR A 707 25.36 -48.86 -0.34
N TRP A 708 25.97 -47.81 0.18
CA TRP A 708 25.38 -46.98 1.22
C TRP A 708 25.99 -45.58 1.23
N ALA A 709 25.26 -44.65 1.83
CA ALA A 709 25.68 -43.27 2.06
C ALA A 709 25.03 -42.73 3.34
N GLY A 710 25.74 -41.92 4.11
CA GLY A 710 25.16 -41.22 5.25
C GLY A 710 26.14 -40.92 6.39
N SER A 711 25.88 -39.81 7.08
CA SER A 711 26.70 -39.29 8.17
C SER A 711 26.88 -40.26 9.32
N ALA A 712 25.91 -41.14 9.57
CA ALA A 712 25.98 -42.14 10.65
C ALA A 712 27.09 -43.18 10.43
N VAL A 713 27.40 -43.50 9.16
CA VAL A 713 28.42 -44.49 8.81
C VAL A 713 29.79 -43.82 8.65
N ASP A 714 29.83 -42.62 8.07
CA ASP A 714 31.06 -41.84 7.91
C ASP A 714 31.68 -41.44 9.26
N ALA A 715 30.87 -40.93 10.20
CA ALA A 715 31.33 -40.56 11.53
C ALA A 715 31.86 -41.76 12.33
N ALA A 716 31.27 -42.95 12.13
CA ALA A 716 31.72 -44.19 12.78
C ALA A 716 33.03 -44.73 12.18
N ALA A 717 33.30 -44.47 10.90
CA ALA A 717 34.54 -44.83 10.23
C ALA A 717 35.71 -43.93 10.65
N GLU A 718 35.47 -42.62 10.83
CA GLU A 718 36.51 -41.64 11.18
C GLU A 718 36.95 -41.67 12.65
N THR A 719 36.01 -41.89 13.58
CA THR A 719 36.28 -41.78 15.02
C THR A 719 36.84 -43.07 15.63
N GLY A 720 36.66 -44.22 14.99
CA GLY A 720 36.92 -45.54 15.60
C GLY A 720 36.01 -45.85 16.81
N GLU A 721 35.15 -44.92 17.23
CA GLU A 721 34.16 -45.05 18.30
C GLU A 721 32.88 -45.66 17.72
N GLY A 722 32.99 -46.91 17.28
CA GLY A 722 31.89 -47.67 16.69
C GLY A 722 31.56 -48.96 17.42
N SER A 723 32.33 -49.34 18.45
CA SER A 723 32.18 -50.62 19.11
C SER A 723 30.82 -50.72 19.81
N THR A 724 29.96 -51.58 19.30
CA THR A 724 28.87 -52.17 20.11
C THR A 724 29.46 -52.91 21.32
N ALA A 725 28.65 -53.27 22.31
CA ALA A 725 29.10 -54.02 23.48
C ALA A 725 29.82 -55.35 23.14
N ASP A 726 29.64 -55.84 21.90
CA ASP A 726 30.24 -57.06 21.34
C ASP A 726 31.36 -56.81 20.28
N GLY A 727 31.82 -55.56 20.09
CA GLY A 727 33.08 -55.27 19.37
C GLY A 727 32.99 -54.96 17.86
N GLY A 728 31.80 -54.86 17.26
CA GLY A 728 31.64 -54.53 15.83
C GLY A 728 31.31 -53.06 15.56
N SER A 729 31.90 -52.46 14.51
CA SER A 729 31.56 -51.11 14.02
C SER A 729 30.30 -51.12 13.13
N LEU A 730 29.64 -49.97 12.97
CA LEU A 730 28.46 -49.82 12.09
C LEU A 730 28.70 -50.31 10.64
N PRO A 731 29.80 -49.92 9.95
CA PRO A 731 30.11 -50.46 8.63
C PRO A 731 30.21 -51.99 8.63
N SER A 732 30.88 -52.59 9.62
CA SER A 732 31.05 -54.05 9.68
C SER A 732 29.74 -54.79 9.96
N LEU A 733 28.82 -54.19 10.74
CA LEU A 733 27.48 -54.72 10.93
C LEU A 733 26.65 -54.65 9.64
N LEU A 734 26.76 -53.56 8.89
CA LEU A 734 26.06 -53.39 7.61
C LEU A 734 26.57 -54.38 6.55
N GLU A 735 27.89 -54.59 6.45
CA GLU A 735 28.52 -55.56 5.54
C GLU A 735 28.16 -57.02 5.86
N SER A 736 27.90 -57.34 7.13
CA SER A 736 27.52 -58.68 7.58
C SER A 736 26.01 -58.88 7.64
N LEU A 737 25.22 -57.86 7.29
CA LEU A 737 23.77 -57.91 7.34
C LEU A 737 23.23 -58.80 6.21
N SER A 738 22.34 -59.71 6.58
CA SER A 738 21.64 -60.56 5.62
C SER A 738 20.20 -60.73 6.08
N ILE A 739 19.25 -60.26 5.29
CA ILE A 739 17.83 -60.14 5.67
C ILE A 739 17.00 -61.13 4.84
N PRO A 740 16.15 -61.98 5.43
CA PRO A 740 15.27 -62.84 4.65
C PRO A 740 14.24 -62.03 3.86
N VAL A 741 13.98 -62.46 2.62
CA VAL A 741 12.87 -61.95 1.80
C VAL A 741 11.61 -62.72 2.21
N ASP A 742 10.79 -62.11 3.08
CA ASP A 742 9.60 -62.73 3.67
C ASP A 742 8.57 -61.62 3.97
N PRO A 743 7.29 -61.76 3.57
CA PRO A 743 6.24 -60.80 3.95
C PRO A 743 6.10 -60.62 5.47
N ASP A 744 6.44 -61.66 6.24
CA ASP A 744 6.40 -61.64 7.71
C ASP A 744 7.78 -61.29 8.33
N SER A 745 8.75 -60.86 7.51
CA SER A 745 10.07 -60.44 7.99
C SER A 745 9.94 -59.28 8.99
N PRO A 746 10.67 -59.27 10.12
CA PRO A 746 10.66 -58.12 11.02
C PRO A 746 11.33 -56.90 10.40
N ALA A 747 12.18 -57.08 9.38
CA ALA A 747 12.86 -55.98 8.70
C ALA A 747 12.00 -55.43 7.55
N PRO A 748 11.73 -54.11 7.51
CA PRO A 748 11.00 -53.47 6.41
C PRO A 748 11.60 -53.74 5.03
N ALA A 749 12.93 -53.88 4.93
CA ALA A 749 13.60 -54.23 3.69
C ALA A 749 13.21 -55.63 3.18
N GLY A 750 13.06 -56.60 4.08
CA GLY A 750 12.64 -57.96 3.75
C GLY A 750 11.18 -58.01 3.30
N GLN A 751 10.32 -57.23 3.97
CA GLN A 751 8.91 -57.07 3.60
C GLN A 751 8.77 -56.39 2.23
N ALA A 752 9.41 -55.24 2.03
CA ALA A 752 9.35 -54.49 0.78
C ALA A 752 9.84 -55.32 -0.41
N ALA A 753 10.89 -56.11 -0.21
CA ALA A 753 11.33 -57.06 -1.23
C ALA A 753 10.26 -58.11 -1.53
N ALA A 754 9.60 -58.68 -0.52
CA ALA A 754 8.65 -59.76 -0.71
C ALA A 754 7.29 -59.29 -1.28
N THR A 755 6.81 -58.11 -0.87
CA THR A 755 5.49 -57.59 -1.24
C THR A 755 5.51 -56.72 -2.48
N HIS A 756 6.69 -56.23 -2.92
CA HIS A 756 6.81 -55.20 -3.95
C HIS A 756 6.13 -53.86 -3.58
N GLU A 757 5.88 -53.64 -2.29
CA GLU A 757 5.27 -52.42 -1.77
C GLU A 757 6.26 -51.65 -0.89
N VAL A 758 5.98 -50.37 -0.69
CA VAL A 758 6.77 -49.54 0.22
C VAL A 758 6.42 -49.89 1.65
N THR A 759 7.45 -50.13 2.46
CA THR A 759 7.29 -50.51 3.86
C THR A 759 7.95 -49.48 4.76
N ALA A 760 7.26 -49.03 5.80
CA ALA A 760 7.77 -48.05 6.75
C ALA A 760 7.42 -48.43 8.19
N THR A 761 8.31 -48.08 9.12
CA THR A 761 8.09 -48.27 10.56
C THR A 761 8.64 -47.09 11.35
N ASP A 762 7.81 -46.51 12.20
CA ASP A 762 8.14 -45.40 13.13
C ASP A 762 8.76 -45.88 14.46
N ASP A 763 8.74 -47.18 14.71
CA ASP A 763 9.17 -47.81 15.97
C ASP A 763 10.27 -48.85 15.71
N LEU A 764 11.49 -48.35 15.52
CA LEU A 764 12.66 -49.22 15.34
C LEU A 764 13.00 -50.05 16.58
N GLU A 765 12.56 -49.65 17.78
CA GLU A 765 12.79 -50.40 19.03
C GLU A 765 12.00 -51.71 19.06
N THR A 766 10.74 -51.66 18.64
CA THR A 766 9.90 -52.86 18.50
C THR A 766 10.48 -53.80 17.46
N VAL A 767 10.92 -53.28 16.30
CA VAL A 767 11.58 -54.07 15.26
C VAL A 767 12.88 -54.72 15.78
N ALA A 768 13.67 -54.00 16.59
CA ALA A 768 14.89 -54.54 17.19
C ALA A 768 14.63 -55.70 18.18
N THR A 769 13.44 -55.73 18.78
CA THR A 769 13.03 -56.76 19.76
C THR A 769 12.60 -58.04 19.06
N ASP A 770 11.91 -57.92 17.92
CA ASP A 770 11.44 -59.05 17.12
C ASP A 770 12.53 -59.65 16.22
N ALA A 771 13.56 -58.86 15.90
CA ALA A 771 14.71 -59.29 15.13
C ALA A 771 15.63 -60.26 15.91
N SER A 772 16.44 -61.04 15.19
CA SER A 772 17.42 -61.97 15.76
C SER A 772 18.79 -61.85 15.10
N GLY A 773 19.86 -62.17 15.84
CA GLY A 773 21.24 -62.13 15.34
C GLY A 773 21.71 -60.72 14.95
N THR A 774 22.54 -60.63 13.91
CA THR A 774 23.15 -59.37 13.41
C THR A 774 22.12 -58.28 13.11
N LEU A 775 20.90 -58.66 12.71
CA LEU A 775 19.81 -57.71 12.44
C LEU A 775 19.33 -56.98 13.71
N ALA A 776 19.27 -57.68 14.85
CA ALA A 776 18.91 -57.07 16.12
C ALA A 776 20.03 -56.16 16.64
N ASP A 777 21.29 -56.55 16.42
CA ASP A 777 22.46 -55.73 16.79
C ASP A 777 22.53 -54.45 15.94
N TRP A 778 22.21 -54.56 14.65
CA TRP A 778 22.09 -53.43 13.73
C TRP A 778 21.06 -52.40 14.21
N TYR A 779 19.82 -52.83 14.48
CA TYR A 779 18.77 -51.90 14.91
C TYR A 779 19.08 -51.28 16.27
N ARG A 780 19.61 -52.03 17.24
CA ARG A 780 20.06 -51.46 18.53
C ARG A 780 21.17 -50.41 18.35
N ALA A 781 22.10 -50.64 17.42
CA ALA A 781 23.16 -49.69 17.12
C ALA A 781 22.63 -48.39 16.50
N LEU A 782 21.53 -48.45 15.74
CA LEU A 782 20.86 -47.27 15.17
C LEU A 782 20.01 -46.53 16.21
N THR A 783 19.21 -47.24 17.00
CA THR A 783 18.36 -46.64 18.06
C THR A 783 19.21 -45.90 19.09
N SER A 784 20.37 -46.44 19.49
CA SER A 784 21.29 -45.75 20.42
C SER A 784 21.84 -44.42 19.88
N ARG A 785 21.72 -44.16 18.58
CA ARG A 785 22.09 -42.90 17.90
C ARG A 785 20.90 -41.98 17.63
N GLY A 786 19.71 -42.32 18.14
CA GLY A 786 18.49 -41.54 17.98
C GLY A 786 17.78 -41.75 16.64
N VAL A 787 18.15 -42.78 15.87
CA VAL A 787 17.43 -43.18 14.66
C VAL A 787 16.21 -44.01 15.08
N GLY A 788 15.02 -43.48 14.84
CA GLY A 788 13.75 -44.12 15.22
C GLY A 788 12.92 -44.61 14.05
N HIS A 789 13.18 -44.10 12.83
CA HIS A 789 12.34 -44.35 11.68
C HIS A 789 13.12 -45.02 10.55
N VAL A 790 12.48 -45.99 9.88
CA VAL A 790 12.99 -46.64 8.67
C VAL A 790 11.93 -46.70 7.56
N VAL A 791 12.35 -46.48 6.31
CA VAL A 791 11.53 -46.68 5.10
C VAL A 791 12.31 -47.55 4.12
N SER A 792 11.67 -48.58 3.57
CA SER A 792 12.23 -49.44 2.53
C SER A 792 11.38 -49.37 1.27
N LEU A 793 12.02 -49.04 0.15
CA LEU A 793 11.40 -48.87 -1.17
C LEU A 793 11.98 -49.90 -2.14
N PRO A 794 11.14 -50.64 -2.88
CA PRO A 794 11.64 -51.55 -3.89
C PRO A 794 12.22 -50.78 -5.09
N ILE A 795 13.33 -51.28 -5.63
CA ILE A 795 13.95 -50.73 -6.85
C ILE A 795 13.49 -51.61 -8.01
N GLU A 796 12.55 -51.11 -8.81
CA GLU A 796 11.87 -51.90 -9.84
C GLU A 796 11.77 -51.16 -11.16
N HIS A 797 11.70 -51.94 -12.24
CA HIS A 797 11.33 -51.46 -13.57
C HIS A 797 10.58 -52.57 -14.30
N ASP A 798 9.43 -52.22 -14.90
CA ASP A 798 8.53 -53.15 -15.61
C ASP A 798 8.18 -54.42 -14.82
N GLY A 799 7.98 -54.26 -13.50
CA GLY A 799 7.63 -55.35 -12.59
C GLY A 799 8.80 -56.27 -12.21
N PHE A 800 9.99 -56.03 -12.74
CA PHE A 800 11.21 -56.72 -12.33
C PHE A 800 11.89 -55.97 -11.18
N ARG A 801 12.17 -56.69 -10.09
CA ARG A 801 12.81 -56.15 -8.89
C ARG A 801 14.32 -56.32 -8.97
N TYR A 802 15.04 -55.20 -8.94
CA TYR A 802 16.50 -55.20 -8.96
C TYR A 802 17.11 -55.15 -7.56
N GLY A 803 16.40 -54.62 -6.56
CA GLY A 803 16.88 -54.52 -5.18
C GLY A 803 15.91 -53.75 -4.28
N VAL A 804 16.38 -53.33 -3.12
CA VAL A 804 15.62 -52.49 -2.18
C VAL A 804 16.50 -51.34 -1.70
N LEU A 805 15.98 -50.11 -1.74
CA LEU A 805 16.55 -48.93 -1.11
C LEU A 805 15.98 -48.81 0.30
N THR A 806 16.83 -48.72 1.33
CA THR A 806 16.40 -48.52 2.72
C THR A 806 16.97 -47.23 3.29
N LEU A 807 16.10 -46.42 3.87
CA LEU A 807 16.37 -45.08 4.40
C LEU A 807 16.12 -45.06 5.91
N TYR A 808 16.99 -44.39 6.65
CA TYR A 808 16.91 -44.22 8.10
C TYR A 808 16.89 -42.75 8.49
N ALA A 809 15.98 -42.40 9.39
CA ALA A 809 15.83 -41.04 9.88
C ALA A 809 15.60 -41.00 11.40
N LYS A 810 15.86 -39.84 12.01
CA LYS A 810 15.65 -39.65 13.45
C LYS A 810 14.18 -39.52 13.80
N ARG A 811 13.40 -38.83 12.94
CA ARG A 811 11.99 -38.56 13.16
C ARG A 811 11.15 -38.88 11.93
N PRO A 812 9.86 -39.21 12.10
CA PRO A 812 8.92 -39.39 10.99
C PRO A 812 8.80 -38.15 10.10
N GLU A 813 8.81 -36.94 10.66
CA GLU A 813 8.77 -35.70 9.88
C GLU A 813 9.97 -35.50 8.94
N ASP A 814 11.10 -36.20 9.17
CA ASP A 814 12.28 -36.10 8.32
C ASP A 814 12.08 -36.81 6.97
N VAL A 815 11.12 -37.76 6.89
CA VAL A 815 10.70 -38.44 5.65
C VAL A 815 9.21 -38.16 5.42
N ASP A 816 8.88 -36.89 5.22
CA ASP A 816 7.53 -36.47 4.88
C ASP A 816 7.02 -37.08 3.55
N GLU A 817 5.72 -36.94 3.30
CA GLU A 817 5.09 -37.47 2.08
C GLU A 817 5.75 -36.96 0.79
N HIS A 818 6.27 -35.71 0.81
CA HIS A 818 6.94 -35.16 -0.35
C HIS A 818 8.26 -35.87 -0.64
N ARG A 819 9.12 -36.02 0.38
CA ARG A 819 10.40 -36.75 0.29
C ARG A 819 10.21 -38.21 -0.03
N HIS A 820 9.19 -38.84 0.56
CA HIS A 820 8.80 -40.20 0.23
C HIS A 820 8.55 -40.36 -1.29
N ASN A 821 7.77 -39.46 -1.88
CA ASN A 821 7.49 -39.47 -3.32
C ASN A 821 8.75 -39.19 -4.17
N LEU A 822 9.64 -38.29 -3.74
CA LEU A 822 10.91 -38.05 -4.42
C LEU A 822 11.81 -39.29 -4.41
N CYS A 823 11.92 -39.98 -3.26
CA CYS A 823 12.71 -41.20 -3.14
C CYS A 823 12.13 -42.34 -3.97
N LEU A 824 10.80 -42.47 -4.03
CA LEU A 824 10.13 -43.41 -4.93
C LEU A 824 10.46 -43.14 -6.39
N HIS A 825 10.40 -41.87 -6.80
CA HIS A 825 10.75 -41.48 -8.15
C HIS A 825 12.20 -41.84 -8.49
N LEU A 826 13.15 -41.52 -7.61
CA LEU A 826 14.57 -41.85 -7.81
C LEU A 826 14.81 -43.36 -7.82
N ALA A 827 14.12 -44.14 -6.99
CA ALA A 827 14.20 -45.61 -7.01
C ALA A 827 13.71 -46.20 -8.34
N ALA A 828 12.63 -45.66 -8.91
CA ALA A 828 12.13 -46.08 -10.22
C ALA A 828 13.11 -45.71 -11.36
N VAL A 829 13.68 -44.50 -11.33
CA VAL A 829 14.71 -44.06 -12.30
C VAL A 829 15.96 -44.94 -12.19
N ALA A 830 16.40 -45.27 -10.98
CA ALA A 830 17.49 -46.20 -10.74
C ALA A 830 17.19 -47.61 -11.27
N GLY A 831 15.96 -48.11 -11.08
CA GLY A 831 15.51 -49.39 -11.65
C GLY A 831 15.65 -49.41 -13.17
N HIS A 832 15.21 -48.34 -13.86
CA HIS A 832 15.36 -48.20 -15.30
C HIS A 832 16.82 -48.18 -15.76
N ALA A 833 17.69 -47.43 -15.06
CA ALA A 833 19.11 -47.36 -15.35
C ALA A 833 19.79 -48.73 -15.16
N ILE A 834 19.50 -49.44 -14.07
CA ILE A 834 20.03 -50.78 -13.80
C ILE A 834 19.59 -51.77 -14.89
N SER A 835 18.31 -51.74 -15.28
CA SER A 835 17.78 -52.58 -16.36
C SER A 835 18.54 -52.36 -17.68
N SER A 836 18.76 -51.09 -18.06
CA SER A 836 19.50 -50.72 -19.28
C SER A 836 20.94 -51.23 -19.28
N ILE A 837 21.63 -51.15 -18.14
CA ILE A 837 23.00 -51.67 -17.98
C ILE A 837 23.02 -53.19 -18.05
N GLN A 838 22.10 -53.87 -17.35
CA GLN A 838 22.04 -55.34 -17.35
C GLN A 838 21.71 -55.91 -18.72
N ARG A 839 20.79 -55.28 -19.48
CA ARG A 839 20.50 -55.66 -20.88
C ARG A 839 21.75 -55.60 -21.75
N THR A 840 22.58 -54.57 -21.57
CA THR A 840 23.85 -54.43 -22.30
C THR A 840 24.88 -55.49 -21.88
N GLN A 841 24.98 -55.78 -20.58
CA GLN A 841 25.89 -56.81 -20.06
C GLN A 841 25.47 -58.23 -20.46
N ALA A 842 24.18 -58.53 -20.50
CA ALA A 842 23.64 -59.82 -20.92
C ALA A 842 24.02 -60.17 -22.36
N LEU A 843 24.08 -59.17 -23.25
CA LEU A 843 24.57 -59.35 -24.63
C LEU A 843 26.03 -59.82 -24.68
N LEU A 844 26.85 -59.41 -23.71
CA LEU A 844 28.30 -59.62 -23.64
C LEU A 844 28.72 -60.82 -22.77
N ALA A 845 27.80 -61.49 -22.07
CA ALA A 845 28.12 -62.57 -21.15
C ALA A 845 28.59 -63.85 -21.86
N ASP A 846 29.67 -64.46 -21.33
CA ASP A 846 30.30 -65.71 -21.83
C ASP A 846 29.64 -66.99 -21.26
N THR A 847 28.85 -66.87 -20.19
CA THR A 847 28.08 -67.97 -19.57
C THR A 847 26.60 -67.64 -19.58
N VAL A 848 25.77 -68.64 -19.89
CA VAL A 848 24.31 -68.51 -19.90
C VAL A 848 23.66 -69.63 -19.09
N THR A 849 22.55 -69.30 -18.45
CA THR A 849 21.66 -70.27 -17.81
C THR A 849 20.59 -70.67 -18.82
N GLU A 850 20.63 -71.92 -19.28
CA GLU A 850 19.58 -72.53 -20.10
C GLU A 850 18.39 -72.91 -19.20
N LEU A 851 17.22 -72.37 -19.49
CA LEU A 851 15.95 -72.73 -18.86
C LEU A 851 15.07 -73.44 -19.89
N GLU A 852 14.48 -74.56 -19.49
CA GLU A 852 13.35 -75.17 -20.19
C GLU A 852 12.07 -74.75 -19.47
N VAL A 853 11.17 -74.06 -20.16
CA VAL A 853 9.90 -73.55 -19.61
C VAL A 853 8.74 -74.11 -20.43
N GLY A 854 7.71 -74.60 -19.77
CA GLY A 854 6.46 -75.02 -20.40
C GLY A 854 5.43 -73.89 -20.34
N LEU A 855 4.83 -73.56 -21.49
CA LEU A 855 3.72 -72.62 -21.62
C LEU A 855 2.46 -73.35 -22.11
N GLU A 856 1.28 -72.90 -21.69
CA GLU A 856 0.00 -73.37 -22.24
C GLU A 856 -0.32 -72.63 -23.56
N ASN A 857 -0.84 -73.37 -24.54
CA ASN A 857 -0.89 -72.92 -25.94
C ASN A 857 -1.96 -71.87 -26.26
N ASP A 858 -2.86 -71.54 -25.32
CA ASP A 858 -4.13 -70.90 -25.65
C ASP A 858 -4.03 -69.40 -25.94
N HIS A 859 -2.92 -68.73 -25.60
CA HIS A 859 -2.81 -67.26 -25.66
C HIS A 859 -1.47 -66.69 -26.19
N GLU A 860 -0.45 -67.50 -26.47
CA GLU A 860 0.87 -67.01 -26.92
C GLU A 860 1.07 -67.22 -28.45
N PRO A 861 1.27 -66.15 -29.24
CA PRO A 861 1.28 -66.23 -30.70
C PRO A 861 2.41 -67.10 -31.30
N LEU A 862 3.60 -67.09 -30.71
CA LEU A 862 4.75 -67.85 -31.23
C LEU A 862 4.59 -69.36 -30.98
N SER A 863 4.01 -69.74 -29.86
CA SER A 863 3.59 -71.08 -29.49
C SER A 863 2.47 -71.58 -30.39
N ALA A 864 1.53 -70.71 -30.76
CA ALA A 864 0.49 -71.03 -31.74
C ALA A 864 1.08 -71.35 -33.11
N VAL A 865 2.13 -70.63 -33.56
CA VAL A 865 2.86 -70.94 -34.81
C VAL A 865 3.49 -72.34 -34.76
N ALA A 866 4.21 -72.66 -33.68
CA ALA A 866 4.87 -73.97 -33.53
C ALA A 866 3.87 -75.13 -33.43
N THR A 867 2.71 -74.87 -32.80
CA THR A 867 1.61 -75.83 -32.68
C THR A 867 0.91 -76.04 -34.03
N ALA A 868 0.59 -74.97 -34.76
CA ALA A 868 -0.06 -75.04 -36.07
C ALA A 868 0.79 -75.80 -37.12
N LEU A 869 2.11 -75.71 -37.01
CA LEU A 869 3.05 -76.42 -37.88
C LEU A 869 3.46 -77.80 -37.35
N GLU A 870 3.11 -78.14 -36.11
CA GLU A 870 3.59 -79.33 -35.37
C GLU A 870 5.12 -79.49 -35.44
N ARG A 871 5.85 -78.38 -35.43
CA ARG A 871 7.31 -78.34 -35.66
C ARG A 871 8.02 -77.43 -34.67
N ARG A 872 9.29 -77.74 -34.42
CA ARG A 872 10.21 -76.88 -33.68
C ARG A 872 10.52 -75.62 -34.48
N VAL A 873 10.40 -74.47 -33.84
CA VAL A 873 10.78 -73.16 -34.37
C VAL A 873 12.06 -72.71 -33.66
N ASP A 874 13.16 -72.60 -34.39
CA ASP A 874 14.43 -72.11 -33.83
C ASP A 874 14.51 -70.58 -33.98
N VAL A 875 14.52 -69.87 -32.85
CA VAL A 875 14.47 -68.41 -32.83
C VAL A 875 15.87 -67.82 -33.00
N ARG A 876 16.05 -67.04 -34.07
CA ARG A 876 17.33 -66.41 -34.42
C ARG A 876 17.45 -65.04 -33.79
N SER A 877 16.44 -64.20 -33.94
CA SER A 877 16.41 -62.83 -33.46
C SER A 877 14.98 -62.36 -33.23
N VAL A 878 14.80 -61.43 -32.31
CA VAL A 878 13.54 -60.76 -32.02
C VAL A 878 13.81 -59.26 -32.11
N VAL A 879 12.97 -58.55 -32.84
CA VAL A 879 13.07 -57.10 -33.02
C VAL A 879 11.74 -56.49 -32.58
N PRO A 880 11.69 -55.76 -31.45
CA PRO A 880 10.47 -55.07 -31.02
C PRO A 880 10.12 -53.96 -32.00
N ARG A 881 8.81 -53.71 -32.21
CA ARG A 881 8.31 -52.70 -33.14
C ARG A 881 7.76 -51.50 -32.39
N SER A 882 7.97 -50.31 -32.92
CA SER A 882 7.44 -49.06 -32.36
C SER A 882 5.90 -48.96 -32.41
N SER A 883 5.24 -49.78 -33.23
CA SER A 883 3.78 -49.86 -33.36
C SER A 883 3.10 -50.81 -32.36
N GLY A 884 3.88 -51.44 -31.46
CA GLY A 884 3.45 -52.59 -30.67
C GLY A 884 3.70 -53.92 -31.40
N GLY A 885 4.06 -54.95 -30.63
CA GLY A 885 4.41 -56.29 -31.11
C GLY A 885 5.85 -56.44 -31.61
N SER A 886 6.22 -57.65 -32.01
CA SER A 886 7.60 -58.00 -32.41
C SER A 886 7.71 -58.65 -33.78
N THR A 887 8.85 -58.42 -34.43
CA THR A 887 9.29 -59.19 -35.59
C THR A 887 10.26 -60.28 -35.12
N VAL A 888 9.89 -61.54 -35.34
CA VAL A 888 10.70 -62.71 -34.99
C VAL A 888 11.31 -63.29 -36.26
N TYR A 889 12.64 -63.34 -36.30
CA TYR A 889 13.38 -64.09 -37.30
C TYR A 889 13.64 -65.50 -36.77
N CYS A 890 13.18 -66.51 -37.47
CA CYS A 890 13.31 -67.91 -37.04
C CYS A 890 13.70 -68.83 -38.20
N THR A 891 14.10 -70.05 -37.88
CA THR A 891 14.32 -71.12 -38.86
C THR A 891 13.40 -72.30 -38.51
N ILE A 892 12.67 -72.81 -39.50
CA ILE A 892 11.74 -73.93 -39.34
C ILE A 892 12.10 -74.97 -40.40
N ALA A 893 12.47 -76.18 -39.97
CA ALA A 893 12.91 -77.23 -40.88
C ALA A 893 11.79 -77.68 -41.84
N ASN A 894 12.15 -78.01 -43.09
CA ASN A 894 11.28 -78.63 -44.09
C ASN A 894 9.97 -77.87 -44.41
N THR A 895 9.99 -76.54 -44.46
CA THR A 895 8.78 -75.74 -44.63
C THR A 895 8.56 -75.26 -46.07
N ASP A 896 7.36 -75.50 -46.63
CA ASP A 896 6.93 -75.00 -47.96
C ASP A 896 6.22 -73.63 -47.84
N PRO A 897 6.44 -72.68 -48.77
CA PRO A 897 5.62 -71.47 -48.95
C PRO A 897 4.09 -71.63 -48.87
N THR A 898 3.51 -72.79 -49.16
CA THR A 898 2.06 -73.05 -49.03
C THR A 898 1.62 -73.30 -47.59
N GLU A 899 2.45 -74.00 -46.80
CA GLU A 899 2.24 -74.23 -45.37
C GLU A 899 2.32 -72.90 -44.60
N LEU A 900 3.28 -72.03 -44.94
CA LEU A 900 3.44 -70.72 -44.31
C LEU A 900 2.25 -69.79 -44.50
N ARG A 901 1.64 -69.78 -45.68
CA ARG A 901 0.41 -69.01 -45.94
C ARG A 901 -0.77 -69.54 -45.13
N SER A 902 -0.92 -70.86 -45.09
CA SER A 902 -2.00 -71.50 -44.34
C SER A 902 -1.87 -71.23 -42.83
N MET A 903 -0.65 -71.19 -42.32
CA MET A 903 -0.34 -70.83 -40.92
C MET A 903 -0.63 -69.35 -40.65
N SER A 904 -0.26 -68.44 -41.55
CA SER A 904 -0.57 -67.00 -41.43
C SER A 904 -2.06 -66.71 -41.28
N ASP A 905 -2.93 -67.49 -41.93
CA ASP A 905 -4.38 -67.35 -41.82
C ASP A 905 -4.97 -68.01 -40.56
N ALA A 906 -4.24 -68.96 -39.95
CA ALA A 906 -4.72 -69.78 -38.84
C ALA A 906 -4.31 -69.25 -37.45
N VAL A 907 -3.22 -68.50 -37.36
CA VAL A 907 -2.68 -67.98 -36.10
C VAL A 907 -3.19 -66.57 -35.82
N ASP A 908 -3.93 -66.38 -34.73
CA ASP A 908 -4.37 -65.06 -34.28
C ASP A 908 -3.17 -64.21 -33.82
N GLY A 909 -3.13 -62.94 -34.24
CA GLY A 909 -2.06 -62.00 -33.90
C GLY A 909 -0.80 -62.03 -34.78
N LEU A 910 -0.77 -62.85 -35.84
CA LEU A 910 0.31 -62.86 -36.84
C LEU A 910 -0.06 -62.00 -38.06
N GLU A 911 0.58 -60.83 -38.19
CA GLU A 911 0.32 -59.84 -39.26
C GLU A 911 0.86 -60.30 -40.62
N SER A 912 2.09 -60.82 -40.65
CA SER A 912 2.69 -61.28 -41.90
C SER A 912 3.80 -62.31 -41.71
N VAL A 913 4.01 -63.10 -42.76
CA VAL A 913 5.05 -64.13 -42.85
C VAL A 913 5.81 -63.94 -44.15
N ARG A 914 7.14 -63.84 -44.07
CA ARG A 914 8.00 -63.65 -45.24
C ARG A 914 9.24 -64.53 -45.18
N HIS A 915 9.55 -65.18 -46.30
CA HIS A 915 10.81 -65.88 -46.46
C HIS A 915 11.94 -64.88 -46.79
N VAL A 916 13.07 -64.99 -46.10
CA VAL A 916 14.21 -64.07 -46.27
C VAL A 916 15.38 -64.85 -46.89
N GLY A 917 15.55 -64.72 -48.21
CA GLY A 917 16.63 -65.38 -48.97
C GLY A 917 16.14 -66.23 -50.15
N GLU A 918 17.07 -66.82 -50.90
CA GLU A 918 16.79 -67.80 -51.97
C GLU A 918 16.52 -69.20 -51.36
N GLU A 919 15.45 -69.88 -51.81
CA GLU A 919 14.92 -71.13 -51.24
C GLU A 919 15.99 -72.24 -51.08
N ILE A 920 16.50 -72.39 -49.85
CA ILE A 920 17.21 -73.58 -49.38
C ILE A 920 16.70 -73.90 -47.97
N ASP A 921 16.55 -75.20 -47.67
CA ASP A 921 16.24 -75.74 -46.34
C ASP A 921 17.15 -75.10 -45.28
N GLY A 922 16.55 -74.42 -44.28
CA GLY A 922 17.27 -73.66 -43.24
C GLY A 922 17.34 -72.13 -43.43
N SER A 923 16.70 -71.58 -44.46
CA SER A 923 16.59 -70.12 -44.66
C SER A 923 15.75 -69.43 -43.57
N PRO A 924 16.10 -68.19 -43.16
CA PRO A 924 15.37 -67.47 -42.13
C PRO A 924 13.99 -67.01 -42.61
N ILE A 925 12.99 -67.22 -41.76
CA ILE A 925 11.61 -66.79 -41.93
C ILE A 925 11.39 -65.60 -41.00
N GLU A 926 10.84 -64.53 -41.55
CA GLU A 926 10.37 -63.36 -40.82
C GLU A 926 8.89 -63.56 -40.48
N LEU A 927 8.58 -63.52 -39.18
CA LEU A 927 7.23 -63.53 -38.62
C LEU A 927 6.99 -62.17 -37.97
N VAL A 928 5.90 -61.51 -38.32
CA VAL A 928 5.54 -60.19 -37.79
C VAL A 928 4.28 -60.32 -36.96
N PHE A 929 4.37 -60.07 -35.66
CA PHE A 929 3.24 -60.15 -34.74
C PHE A 929 2.69 -58.75 -34.42
N GLU A 930 1.37 -58.69 -34.20
CA GLU A 930 0.66 -57.47 -33.79
C GLU A 930 0.73 -57.22 -32.26
N ARG A 931 1.04 -58.27 -31.49
CA ARG A 931 1.09 -58.26 -30.03
C ARG A 931 2.45 -58.75 -29.55
N GLU A 932 2.76 -58.44 -28.30
CA GLU A 932 3.98 -58.93 -27.65
C GLU A 932 4.00 -60.46 -27.62
N THR A 933 5.16 -61.03 -27.92
CA THR A 933 5.40 -62.47 -27.86
C THR A 933 6.27 -62.80 -26.66
N VAL A 934 6.26 -64.05 -26.21
CA VAL A 934 7.16 -64.49 -25.14
C VAL A 934 8.63 -64.24 -25.48
N ALA A 935 8.97 -64.26 -26.77
CA ALA A 935 10.31 -63.99 -27.24
C ALA A 935 10.74 -62.51 -27.04
N GLU A 936 9.78 -61.59 -27.06
CA GLU A 936 9.97 -60.17 -26.76
C GLU A 936 10.16 -59.96 -25.25
N THR A 937 9.27 -60.49 -24.41
CA THR A 937 9.39 -60.43 -22.94
C THR A 937 10.74 -61.00 -22.47
N VAL A 938 11.16 -62.12 -23.05
CA VAL A 938 12.47 -62.74 -22.76
C VAL A 938 13.62 -61.81 -23.18
N ALA A 939 13.52 -61.15 -24.35
CA ALA A 939 14.55 -60.26 -24.86
C ALA A 939 14.67 -58.95 -24.07
N GLU A 940 13.56 -58.38 -23.62
CA GLU A 940 13.52 -57.19 -22.75
C GLU A 940 14.29 -57.40 -21.45
N HIS A 941 14.19 -58.60 -20.90
CA HIS A 941 14.84 -58.99 -19.66
C HIS A 941 16.25 -59.58 -19.87
N GLY A 942 16.88 -59.39 -21.03
CA GLY A 942 18.25 -59.82 -21.29
C GLY A 942 18.42 -61.33 -21.51
N GLY A 943 17.33 -62.05 -21.75
CA GLY A 943 17.33 -63.44 -22.18
C GLY A 943 17.23 -63.59 -23.71
N ARG A 944 17.32 -64.82 -24.18
CA ARG A 944 17.07 -65.17 -25.58
C ARG A 944 16.29 -66.46 -25.66
N VAL A 945 15.17 -66.46 -26.39
CA VAL A 945 14.53 -67.72 -26.79
C VAL A 945 15.40 -68.39 -27.84
N ARG A 946 15.79 -69.64 -27.57
CA ARG A 946 16.59 -70.47 -28.48
C ARG A 946 15.70 -71.26 -29.42
N SER A 947 14.66 -71.86 -28.87
CA SER A 947 13.68 -72.62 -29.65
C SER A 947 12.36 -72.75 -28.91
N ILE A 948 11.29 -72.91 -29.68
CA ILE A 948 9.96 -73.29 -29.21
C ILE A 948 9.57 -74.60 -29.89
N ALA A 949 8.96 -75.53 -29.16
CA ALA A 949 8.49 -76.80 -29.72
C ALA A 949 7.16 -77.23 -29.10
N PRO A 950 6.23 -77.79 -29.89
CA PRO A 950 4.99 -78.35 -29.34
C PRO A 950 5.29 -79.57 -28.47
N ASP A 951 4.63 -79.68 -27.33
CA ASP A 951 4.76 -80.76 -26.34
C ASP A 951 3.38 -81.08 -25.74
N GLY A 952 2.56 -81.80 -26.51
CA GLY A 952 1.18 -82.13 -26.13
C GLY A 952 0.26 -80.91 -26.17
N ASP A 953 -0.36 -80.59 -25.03
CA ASP A 953 -1.21 -79.41 -24.81
C ASP A 953 -0.41 -78.15 -24.44
N ARG A 954 0.92 -78.27 -24.36
CA ARG A 954 1.84 -77.20 -24.00
C ARG A 954 2.88 -76.98 -25.10
N THR A 955 3.63 -75.90 -24.96
CA THR A 955 4.81 -75.60 -25.76
C THR A 955 6.02 -75.52 -24.84
N ARG A 956 7.09 -76.20 -25.25
CA ARG A 956 8.37 -76.19 -24.54
C ARG A 956 9.27 -75.11 -25.14
N LEU A 957 9.61 -74.13 -24.33
CA LEU A 957 10.59 -73.10 -24.63
C LEU A 957 11.95 -73.51 -24.09
N VAL A 958 12.99 -73.27 -24.87
CA VAL A 958 14.37 -73.28 -24.41
C VAL A 958 14.87 -71.84 -24.43
N ILE A 959 15.27 -71.32 -23.27
CA ILE A 959 15.65 -69.93 -23.06
C ILE A 959 17.08 -69.87 -22.54
N ASP A 960 17.93 -69.06 -23.17
CA ASP A 960 19.25 -68.71 -22.64
C ASP A 960 19.14 -67.39 -21.88
N LEU A 961 19.36 -67.38 -20.58
CA LEU A 961 19.42 -66.17 -19.75
C LEU A 961 20.84 -65.87 -19.31
N SER A 962 21.16 -64.59 -19.13
CA SER A 962 22.42 -64.22 -18.49
C SER A 962 22.48 -64.77 -17.07
N THR A 963 23.66 -65.21 -16.64
CA THR A 963 23.91 -65.67 -15.26
C THR A 963 23.75 -64.56 -14.21
N THR A 964 23.70 -63.29 -14.62
CA THR A 964 23.44 -62.14 -13.74
C THR A 964 21.96 -61.94 -13.42
N ILE A 965 21.05 -62.61 -14.14
CA ILE A 965 19.61 -62.49 -13.94
C ILE A 965 19.14 -63.58 -12.97
N GLU A 966 18.37 -63.21 -11.97
CA GLU A 966 17.77 -64.18 -11.05
C GLU A 966 16.62 -64.94 -11.73
N VAL A 967 16.77 -66.26 -11.83
CA VAL A 967 15.79 -67.14 -12.51
C VAL A 967 14.39 -67.04 -11.92
N ARG A 968 14.22 -66.93 -10.60
CA ARG A 968 12.88 -66.84 -9.98
C ARG A 968 12.19 -65.53 -10.30
N SER A 969 12.85 -64.39 -10.06
CA SER A 969 12.33 -63.08 -10.45
C SER A 969 11.97 -63.02 -11.94
N PHE A 970 12.74 -63.68 -12.80
CA PHE A 970 12.41 -63.81 -14.22
C PHE A 970 11.19 -64.71 -14.48
N LEU A 971 11.07 -65.85 -13.77
CA LEU A 971 9.90 -66.72 -13.87
C LEU A 971 8.62 -66.03 -13.36
N ASP A 972 8.70 -65.19 -12.32
CA ASP A 972 7.56 -64.41 -11.82
C ASP A 972 7.07 -63.41 -12.89
N VAL A 973 7.99 -62.76 -13.59
CA VAL A 973 7.65 -61.88 -14.74
C VAL A 973 7.02 -62.68 -15.88
N LEU A 974 7.58 -63.85 -16.20
CA LEU A 974 7.00 -64.73 -17.21
C LEU A 974 5.61 -65.24 -16.82
N GLU A 975 5.38 -65.60 -15.55
CA GLU A 975 4.09 -66.09 -15.07
C GLU A 975 3.04 -64.98 -15.02
N ARG A 976 3.44 -63.74 -14.69
CA ARG A 976 2.56 -62.55 -14.76
C ARG A 976 2.10 -62.26 -16.19
N SER A 977 3.01 -62.41 -17.15
CA SER A 977 2.75 -62.12 -18.57
C SER A 977 2.04 -63.28 -19.27
N PHE A 978 2.39 -64.52 -18.89
CA PHE A 978 1.90 -65.78 -19.44
C PHE A 978 1.51 -66.72 -18.27
N PRO A 979 0.24 -66.69 -17.84
CA PRO A 979 -0.23 -67.52 -16.74
C PRO A 979 0.05 -69.01 -16.99
N ASN A 980 0.35 -69.75 -15.92
CA ASN A 980 0.71 -71.19 -15.95
C ASN A 980 2.06 -71.52 -16.60
N ALA A 981 2.96 -70.54 -16.76
CA ALA A 981 4.35 -70.80 -17.11
C ALA A 981 5.03 -71.67 -16.03
N THR A 982 5.64 -72.79 -16.42
CA THR A 982 6.25 -73.73 -15.47
C THR A 982 7.69 -74.04 -15.85
N LEU A 983 8.61 -73.96 -14.88
CA LEU A 983 10.00 -74.36 -15.08
C LEU A 983 10.11 -75.90 -15.15
N LEU A 984 10.62 -76.42 -16.26
CA LEU A 984 10.82 -77.85 -16.50
C LEU A 984 12.26 -78.28 -16.19
N ALA A 985 13.26 -77.48 -16.60
CA ALA A 985 14.66 -77.76 -16.34
C ALA A 985 15.50 -76.48 -16.28
N ARG A 986 16.64 -76.54 -15.57
CA ARG A 986 17.67 -75.49 -15.53
C ARG A 986 19.04 -76.12 -15.72
N ARG A 987 19.87 -75.57 -16.60
CA ARG A 987 21.26 -75.97 -16.84
C ARG A 987 22.13 -74.73 -17.02
N GLU A 988 23.39 -74.78 -16.59
CA GLU A 988 24.35 -73.70 -16.84
C GLU A 988 25.34 -74.16 -17.89
N HIS A 989 25.39 -73.44 -19.01
CA HIS A 989 26.24 -73.77 -20.14
C HIS A 989 27.18 -72.59 -20.45
N ASP A 990 28.45 -72.88 -20.71
CA ASP A 990 29.33 -71.94 -21.37
C ASP A 990 28.75 -71.66 -22.76
N ARG A 991 28.60 -70.38 -23.12
CA ARG A 991 28.33 -70.04 -24.52
C ARG A 991 29.52 -70.60 -25.30
N SER A 992 29.27 -71.47 -26.27
CA SER A 992 30.31 -71.95 -27.18
C SER A 992 30.77 -70.77 -28.04
N ALA A 993 31.59 -69.90 -27.48
CA ALA A 993 32.24 -68.81 -28.16
C ALA A 993 33.54 -69.37 -28.74
N ARG A 994 33.70 -69.27 -30.07
CA ARG A 994 35.04 -69.12 -30.61
C ARG A 994 35.71 -68.01 -29.79
N PRO A 995 36.93 -68.21 -29.26
CA PRO A 995 37.61 -67.17 -28.49
C PRO A 995 37.64 -65.88 -29.32
N ARG A 996 37.43 -64.70 -28.72
CA ARG A 996 37.53 -63.38 -29.40
C ARG A 996 38.75 -63.25 -30.34
N ARG A 997 39.87 -63.92 -30.02
CA ARG A 997 41.08 -64.01 -30.84
C ARG A 997 40.91 -64.74 -32.18
N ALA A 998 40.01 -65.73 -32.26
CA ALA A 998 39.70 -66.46 -33.48
C ALA A 998 38.80 -65.62 -34.41
N PHE A 999 37.81 -64.90 -33.87
CA PHE A 999 36.98 -63.97 -34.65
C PHE A 999 37.81 -62.81 -35.21
N ASP A 1000 38.68 -62.20 -34.39
CA ASP A 1000 39.60 -61.15 -34.85
C ASP A 1000 40.59 -61.64 -35.93
N ALA A 1001 41.03 -62.90 -35.84
CA ALA A 1001 41.90 -63.51 -36.84
C ALA A 1001 41.17 -63.78 -38.16
N GLU A 1002 39.98 -64.37 -38.09
CA GLU A 1002 39.12 -64.66 -39.26
C GLU A 1002 38.66 -63.37 -39.96
N LEU A 1003 38.27 -62.36 -39.19
CA LEU A 1003 37.86 -61.06 -39.71
C LEU A 1003 39.01 -60.35 -40.43
N ARG A 1004 40.24 -60.44 -39.90
CA ARG A 1004 41.44 -59.93 -40.56
C ARG A 1004 41.85 -60.74 -41.79
N ASP A 1005 41.50 -62.01 -41.85
CA ASP A 1005 41.78 -62.87 -43.01
C ASP A 1005 40.77 -62.62 -44.15
N GLN A 1006 39.50 -62.33 -43.81
CA GLN A 1006 38.46 -62.04 -44.80
C GLN A 1006 38.46 -60.58 -45.28
N LEU A 1007 38.83 -59.61 -44.44
CA LEU A 1007 38.93 -58.20 -44.82
C LEU A 1007 40.28 -57.91 -45.47
N SER A 1008 40.28 -57.23 -46.62
CA SER A 1008 41.54 -56.69 -47.13
C SER A 1008 42.07 -55.58 -46.22
N GLU A 1009 43.39 -55.36 -46.20
CA GLU A 1009 44.03 -54.30 -45.40
C GLU A 1009 43.38 -52.92 -45.63
N ARG A 1010 42.93 -52.66 -46.87
CA ARG A 1010 42.23 -51.42 -47.24
C ARG A 1010 40.80 -51.36 -46.69
N GLN A 1011 40.09 -52.49 -46.62
CA GLN A 1011 38.76 -52.60 -46.02
C GLN A 1011 38.80 -52.44 -44.50
N LEU A 1012 39.78 -53.08 -43.84
CA LEU A 1012 40.00 -52.99 -42.40
C LEU A 1012 40.34 -51.55 -41.99
N ARG A 1013 41.31 -50.91 -42.66
CA ARG A 1013 41.64 -49.49 -42.42
C ARG A 1013 40.45 -48.56 -42.65
N THR A 1014 39.61 -48.85 -43.66
CA THR A 1014 38.42 -48.03 -43.92
C THR A 1014 37.43 -48.09 -42.75
N LEU A 1015 37.24 -49.27 -42.14
CA LEU A 1015 36.38 -49.42 -40.94
C LEU A 1015 37.01 -48.78 -39.71
N GLU A 1016 38.31 -48.98 -39.46
CA GLU A 1016 39.03 -48.38 -38.33
C GLU A 1016 38.99 -46.85 -38.40
N THR A 1017 39.29 -46.26 -39.55
CA THR A 1017 39.26 -44.81 -39.73
C THR A 1017 37.84 -44.26 -39.61
N ALA A 1018 36.81 -44.95 -40.12
CA ALA A 1018 35.42 -44.54 -39.90
C ALA A 1018 35.04 -44.59 -38.40
N TYR A 1019 35.48 -45.62 -37.68
CA TYR A 1019 35.21 -45.75 -36.25
C TYR A 1019 35.87 -44.64 -35.42
N TYR A 1020 37.17 -44.44 -35.58
CA TYR A 1020 37.92 -43.43 -34.80
C TYR A 1020 37.65 -41.98 -35.20
N SER A 1021 36.94 -41.74 -36.31
CA SER A 1021 36.51 -40.39 -36.73
C SER A 1021 35.10 -40.04 -36.25
N GLY A 1022 34.44 -40.91 -35.48
CA GLY A 1022 33.09 -40.67 -34.98
C GLY A 1022 32.02 -40.70 -36.09
N PHE A 1023 32.28 -41.42 -37.20
CA PHE A 1023 31.32 -41.60 -38.30
C PHE A 1023 30.03 -42.33 -37.86
N PHE A 1024 30.09 -43.09 -36.76
CA PHE A 1024 28.99 -43.89 -36.23
C PHE A 1024 28.20 -43.22 -35.10
N GLU A 1025 28.68 -42.12 -34.54
CA GLU A 1025 28.05 -41.41 -33.42
C GLU A 1025 26.78 -40.66 -33.86
N TRP A 1026 25.89 -40.33 -32.91
CA TRP A 1026 24.76 -39.43 -33.17
C TRP A 1026 24.74 -38.25 -32.20
N PRO A 1027 24.80 -36.99 -32.70
CA PRO A 1027 25.02 -36.62 -34.10
C PRO A 1027 26.45 -36.99 -34.59
N ARG A 1028 26.59 -37.37 -35.87
CA ARG A 1028 27.88 -37.83 -36.43
C ARG A 1028 28.95 -36.76 -36.30
N GLU A 1029 30.12 -37.12 -35.80
CA GLU A 1029 31.27 -36.21 -35.66
C GLU A 1029 32.00 -36.00 -36.99
N SER A 1030 32.03 -37.02 -37.86
CA SER A 1030 32.59 -36.93 -39.21
C SER A 1030 31.67 -37.55 -40.26
N THR A 1031 31.57 -36.89 -41.41
CA THR A 1031 30.84 -37.36 -42.59
C THR A 1031 31.69 -38.33 -43.42
N GLY A 1032 31.05 -39.14 -44.26
CA GLY A 1032 31.77 -40.10 -45.11
C GLY A 1032 32.66 -39.44 -46.18
N GLU A 1033 32.50 -38.15 -46.41
CA GLU A 1033 33.37 -37.36 -47.29
C GLU A 1033 34.66 -36.96 -46.57
N GLU A 1034 34.57 -36.50 -45.32
CA GLU A 1034 35.71 -36.17 -44.47
C GLU A 1034 36.55 -37.41 -44.13
N VAL A 1035 35.91 -38.56 -43.89
CA VAL A 1035 36.61 -39.84 -43.69
C VAL A 1035 37.31 -40.30 -44.96
N ALA A 1036 36.71 -40.07 -46.14
CA ALA A 1036 37.32 -40.39 -47.42
C ALA A 1036 38.56 -39.51 -47.70
N GLU A 1037 38.47 -38.22 -47.37
CA GLU A 1037 39.59 -37.26 -47.46
C GLU A 1037 40.76 -37.68 -46.56
N SER A 1038 40.48 -38.07 -45.31
CA SER A 1038 41.47 -38.59 -44.36
C SER A 1038 42.21 -39.83 -44.87
N LEU A 1039 41.50 -40.70 -45.60
CA LEU A 1039 42.05 -41.91 -46.22
C LEU A 1039 42.74 -41.65 -47.58
N GLY A 1040 42.73 -40.41 -48.09
CA GLY A 1040 43.28 -40.06 -49.40
C GLY A 1040 42.55 -40.74 -50.57
N VAL A 1041 41.24 -40.99 -50.45
CA VAL A 1041 40.41 -41.66 -51.47
C VAL A 1041 39.16 -40.83 -51.80
N SER A 1042 38.50 -41.13 -52.92
CA SER A 1042 37.21 -40.50 -53.21
C SER A 1042 36.08 -41.07 -52.34
N GLN A 1043 35.08 -40.26 -52.00
CA GLN A 1043 33.90 -40.68 -51.23
C GLN A 1043 33.16 -41.92 -51.81
N PRO A 1044 33.00 -42.10 -53.14
CA PRO A 1044 32.46 -43.34 -53.69
C PRO A 1044 33.34 -44.57 -53.45
N THR A 1045 34.66 -44.38 -53.41
CA THR A 1045 35.65 -45.44 -53.13
C THR A 1045 35.59 -45.85 -51.66
N PHE A 1046 35.54 -44.87 -50.74
CA PHE A 1046 35.25 -45.09 -49.32
C PHE A 1046 33.95 -45.86 -49.14
N SER A 1047 32.85 -45.38 -49.72
CA SER A 1047 31.52 -46.00 -49.61
C SER A 1047 31.50 -47.45 -50.11
N ARG A 1048 32.21 -47.74 -51.22
CA ARG A 1048 32.32 -49.11 -51.76
C ARG A 1048 33.13 -50.02 -50.83
N HIS A 1049 34.29 -49.58 -50.36
CA HIS A 1049 35.12 -50.36 -49.44
C HIS A 1049 34.43 -50.56 -48.10
N PHE A 1050 33.78 -49.53 -47.57
CA PHE A 1050 33.00 -49.55 -46.35
C PHE A 1050 31.82 -50.52 -46.45
N ARG A 1051 30.96 -50.41 -47.48
CA ARG A 1051 29.85 -51.36 -47.67
C ARG A 1051 30.31 -52.80 -47.87
N THR A 1052 31.42 -53.01 -48.58
CA THR A 1052 31.96 -54.37 -48.77
C THR A 1052 32.54 -54.91 -47.46
N ALA A 1053 33.20 -54.07 -46.67
CA ALA A 1053 33.73 -54.45 -45.36
C ALA A 1053 32.60 -54.72 -44.36
N GLN A 1054 31.56 -53.88 -44.34
CA GLN A 1054 30.34 -54.10 -43.56
C GLN A 1054 29.64 -55.39 -43.96
N ARG A 1055 29.48 -55.65 -45.27
CA ARG A 1055 28.86 -56.89 -45.74
C ARG A 1055 29.65 -58.12 -45.27
N LYS A 1056 30.98 -58.15 -45.46
CA LYS A 1056 31.83 -59.25 -44.97
C LYS A 1056 31.81 -59.41 -43.45
N LEU A 1057 31.79 -58.29 -42.72
CA LEU A 1057 31.64 -58.29 -41.28
C LEU A 1057 30.30 -58.92 -40.88
N PHE A 1058 29.21 -58.57 -41.56
CA PHE A 1058 27.88 -59.14 -41.33
C PHE A 1058 27.76 -60.60 -41.78
N GLU A 1059 28.37 -61.00 -42.89
CA GLU A 1059 28.49 -62.40 -43.32
C GLU A 1059 29.15 -63.23 -42.21
N LEU A 1060 30.29 -62.78 -41.66
CA LEU A 1060 30.95 -63.40 -40.50
C LEU A 1060 30.08 -63.43 -39.23
N LEU A 1061 29.27 -62.39 -39.02
CA LEU A 1061 28.45 -62.24 -37.81
C LEU A 1061 27.15 -63.07 -37.87
N PHE A 1062 26.62 -63.32 -39.08
CA PHE A 1062 25.29 -63.88 -39.30
C PHE A 1062 25.25 -65.20 -40.11
N GLU A 1063 26.15 -65.44 -41.07
CA GLU A 1063 26.13 -66.68 -41.89
C GLU A 1063 26.84 -67.87 -41.22
N ASP A 1064 27.88 -67.65 -40.40
CA ASP A 1064 28.66 -68.76 -39.78
C ASP A 1064 27.92 -69.46 -38.60
N ARG A 1065 26.66 -69.08 -38.34
CA ARG A 1065 25.72 -69.86 -37.51
C ARG A 1065 25.03 -71.01 -38.27
N LEU A 1066 25.30 -71.19 -39.56
CA LEU A 1066 24.79 -72.29 -40.37
C LEU A 1066 25.69 -73.54 -40.31
N GLU A 1067 27.02 -73.39 -40.24
CA GLU A 1067 27.94 -74.54 -40.29
C GLU A 1067 28.16 -75.24 -38.94
N SER A 1068 28.04 -74.53 -37.81
CA SER A 1068 28.23 -75.15 -36.48
C SER A 1068 27.15 -76.16 -36.10
N ASN A 1069 25.97 -76.13 -36.73
CA ASN A 1069 24.91 -77.13 -36.52
C ASN A 1069 25.03 -78.34 -37.48
N GLY A 1070 25.78 -78.23 -38.58
CA GLY A 1070 25.97 -79.34 -39.52
C GLY A 1070 26.85 -80.46 -38.98
N ASN A 1071 27.71 -80.17 -37.99
CA ASN A 1071 28.65 -81.15 -37.45
C ASN A 1071 28.09 -81.99 -36.28
N GLN A 1072 26.85 -81.76 -35.85
CA GLN A 1072 26.15 -82.61 -34.87
C GLN A 1072 25.24 -83.67 -35.52
N LEU A 1073 25.04 -83.65 -36.84
CA LEU A 1073 24.19 -84.60 -37.56
C LEU A 1073 24.90 -85.89 -38.01
N ASN A 1074 26.18 -86.08 -37.69
CA ASN A 1074 26.94 -87.29 -38.05
C ASN A 1074 27.32 -88.20 -36.87
N ASP A 1075 26.80 -87.94 -35.65
CA ASP A 1075 27.12 -88.75 -34.47
C ASP A 1075 25.87 -89.09 -33.63
N HIS A 1076 24.77 -89.47 -34.29
CA HIS A 1076 23.68 -90.25 -33.71
C HIS A 1076 23.21 -91.35 -34.65
#